data_AF-A0A936Y548-F1
#
_entry.id   AF-A0A936Y548-F1
#
_cell.length_a   1.000
_cell.length_b   1.000
_cell.length_c   1.000
_cell.angle_alpha   90.00
_cell.angle_beta   90.00
_cell.angle_gamma   90.00
#
_symmetry.space_group_name_H-M   'P 1'
#
loop_
_entity.id
_entity.type
_entity.pdbx_description
1 polymer ?
#
loop_
_entity_poly.entity_id
_entity_poly.type
_entity_poly.pdbx_seq_one_letter_code
_entity_poly.pdbx_strand_id
1 'polypeptide(L)'
;MKYLFSLFLLSFFYVVTVAQPLAGNETHVASTPDTYAIVIGISDYKDPDIPKLSFSNRDAEVFADFLMSAPGGNVPKQNIKLLIDSVATIGEVDKAIRWVMNNCKEDDRVYFYFSGHGEMENVTMSKNGYLICYNTPSVAFVNMGLSIDYLNDIVNTISVQTKAKVIVITDACHSGTMAGSKFKGNFFVGEQLMLKKKNEIRMASCKPDELSNEKADWGGGRGVFSYYLVNGLQGGLADNNKDQVVSVGELKNYMESSMAKDPVLKTEGDVQTPVIKGDNDFPLARVVESEAKKIKELVKNDSMVQVMVMSIMPGAGAEEDAEPSDYFFNQLKKQNLEGITDSLQLNTHAAESIAFTLIDSIKNSLSTEAGKSKLLELKNALKHDKEKLTRFNLDIASAFLDIGQNVIANYIRGDEAELERRRYYNSRNNGYDVYTRMFEVAFKLSKEEKYYNTKAEVFLHYFSGLALRLKIPLTENADSLVELALTEQKKALALEEYAAYIYNELGNLYKYKNDSAEAVNYYIKATQLSPEWAIPQSNLSGLYIGQKDYEKAMAYAEVADSLQKNLQSISINRGYIHEKKGNLLFAEEYYHNAIDINNRHFLPYERLGYVNMNTANYAMADSFFYEADLRKKGYHFKANDLLPNSYVDEYNTMTRVHCDFDSTKLSPADIFAFFTWGVQEYEIKNFTNAIRILKKVIALDKTNPLVFHYMGKIYFDQQQWEEAELMFNFAIKYAKPLDDFTKYVDSVKKAQTFTYDHACFEDFFYKKYYAITEDYYFAGTVYERWNHLQEAEMYFKKIIELYPGSEFGAYIKLWQLLERQGRFNEAEDVIKNYGKANKSNKETAECELNAFYRRTIDKFPEDGNLIYRLGTLLYSRAFLNSRVPYFDTIMRFPLLNKELFIDIDIYYKLSKVDSLALYDKSETGSFDKIGLGLLSIVNTSPFTIPGTEDTVLTAGPIYMPRKDGIRYLIRAAELMSEKEALADINFKIAHIYLVAGSKKQSYPYFEKSLVFDPANANTRMQLIDIYAALYKNRAAFYQLNYLYDSSQINFEKRMLLAKFDINAGSFDKANELLNKAEFIYPYVLPVINNLRGLSYMLANKPHDAIAAYKKSINTQTKDTLFNNYSLARLYAITGNTKEAWKYLQYAFNAGFNYSYVLQNDSYMDSLRKTAKWQAIISGISMKKYKKNKPDN
;
A
#
# COMPACT_ATOMS: atom_id res chain seq x y z
N MET A 1 83.62 -27.34 38.42
CA MET A 1 83.75 -25.97 37.87
C MET A 1 83.46 -26.08 36.38
N LYS A 2 82.55 -25.35 35.71
CA LYS A 2 81.37 -24.52 36.07
C LYS A 2 80.29 -24.91 35.02
N TYR A 3 79.08 -25.37 35.38
CA TYR A 3 77.83 -24.59 35.60
C TYR A 3 77.38 -23.75 34.38
N LEU A 4 76.12 -23.77 33.88
CA LEU A 4 74.84 -24.46 34.23
C LEU A 4 74.16 -25.01 32.92
N PHE A 5 73.36 -26.09 32.84
CA PHE A 5 72.12 -26.57 33.54
C PHE A 5 70.83 -25.83 33.14
N SER A 6 69.66 -26.46 32.84
CA SER A 6 69.19 -27.87 32.67
C SER A 6 67.76 -27.84 32.03
N LEU A 7 66.99 -28.88 31.63
CA LEU A 7 66.86 -30.36 31.82
C LEU A 7 66.89 -31.11 30.43
N PHE A 8 66.70 -32.43 30.18
CA PHE A 8 66.00 -33.61 30.76
C PHE A 8 64.45 -33.63 30.58
N LEU A 9 63.71 -34.76 30.46
CA LEU A 9 63.90 -36.22 30.74
C LEU A 9 62.80 -37.07 30.00
N LEU A 10 62.86 -38.38 29.61
CA LEU A 10 63.90 -39.29 29.05
C LEU A 10 63.30 -40.69 28.61
N SER A 11 63.67 -41.22 27.42
CA SER A 11 63.80 -42.68 27.00
C SER A 11 62.57 -43.65 27.00
N PHE A 12 62.60 -44.96 26.56
CA PHE A 12 63.69 -45.97 26.35
C PHE A 12 63.36 -47.21 25.44
N PHE A 13 64.39 -47.78 24.76
CA PHE A 13 64.79 -49.22 24.57
C PHE A 13 64.50 -50.13 23.32
N TYR A 14 65.62 -50.77 22.88
CA TYR A 14 65.88 -52.12 22.29
C TYR A 14 65.56 -52.52 20.82
N VAL A 15 66.14 -53.67 20.39
CA VAL A 15 66.71 -53.96 19.04
C VAL A 15 66.78 -55.49 18.73
N VAL A 16 66.53 -55.90 17.45
CA VAL A 16 66.84 -57.23 16.80
C VAL A 16 66.01 -58.45 17.28
N THR A 17 65.42 -59.37 16.45
CA THR A 17 65.56 -59.73 15.01
C THR A 17 64.28 -60.38 14.40
N VAL A 18 64.27 -60.54 13.06
CA VAL A 18 63.58 -61.59 12.24
C VAL A 18 62.07 -61.45 11.90
N ALA A 19 61.74 -61.96 10.70
CA ALA A 19 60.44 -62.24 10.07
C ALA A 19 59.63 -61.05 9.47
N GLN A 20 59.30 -61.18 8.18
CA GLN A 20 58.22 -60.44 7.54
C GLN A 20 56.86 -61.04 7.96
N PRO A 21 55.88 -60.23 8.40
CA PRO A 21 54.48 -60.56 8.17
C PRO A 21 54.18 -60.45 6.67
N LEU A 22 53.39 -61.39 6.15
CA LEU A 22 52.81 -61.27 4.80
C LEU A 22 51.85 -60.08 4.72
N ALA A 23 51.48 -59.72 3.49
CA ALA A 23 50.49 -58.69 3.20
C ALA A 23 49.24 -58.86 4.06
N GLY A 24 49.08 -57.98 5.06
CA GLY A 24 47.78 -57.70 5.61
C GLY A 24 46.96 -57.05 4.51
N ASN A 25 45.95 -57.75 4.02
CA ASN A 25 44.87 -57.09 3.31
C ASN A 25 44.18 -56.17 4.32
N GLU A 26 44.62 -54.91 4.39
CA GLU A 26 43.67 -53.83 4.61
C GLU A 26 42.70 -53.90 3.43
N THR A 27 41.64 -54.68 3.62
CA THR A 27 40.47 -54.60 2.77
C THR A 27 40.05 -53.15 2.77
N HIS A 28 40.11 -52.49 1.61
CA HIS A 28 39.39 -51.25 1.41
C HIS A 28 37.94 -51.51 1.83
N VAL A 29 37.57 -51.04 3.02
CA VAL A 29 36.18 -50.99 3.44
C VAL A 29 35.57 -49.93 2.55
N ALA A 30 35.06 -50.37 1.41
CA ALA A 30 34.44 -49.50 0.43
C ALA A 30 33.35 -48.72 1.16
N SER A 31 33.58 -47.41 1.35
CA SER A 31 32.59 -46.52 1.93
C SER A 31 31.34 -46.64 1.09
N THR A 32 30.21 -47.00 1.70
CA THR A 32 28.93 -47.02 1.01
C THR A 32 28.71 -45.64 0.40
N PRO A 33 28.50 -45.52 -0.93
CA PRO A 33 28.49 -44.21 -1.59
C PRO A 33 27.47 -43.27 -0.95
N ASP A 34 27.91 -42.05 -0.65
CA ASP A 34 27.07 -41.03 -0.05
C ASP A 34 26.01 -40.57 -1.06
N THR A 35 24.91 -40.03 -0.54
CA THR A 35 23.92 -39.34 -1.36
C THR A 35 23.86 -37.88 -0.93
N TYR A 36 23.92 -36.98 -1.91
CA TYR A 36 23.81 -35.53 -1.75
C TYR A 36 22.64 -35.01 -2.59
N ALA A 37 21.98 -33.94 -2.12
CA ALA A 37 20.86 -33.34 -2.84
C ALA A 37 20.85 -31.80 -2.77
N ILE A 38 20.55 -31.18 -3.90
CA ILE A 38 20.16 -29.78 -4.03
C ILE A 38 18.68 -29.81 -4.42
N VAL A 39 17.82 -29.17 -3.63
CA VAL A 39 16.37 -29.28 -3.76
C VAL A 39 15.78 -27.87 -3.72
N ILE A 40 15.32 -27.39 -4.87
CA ILE A 40 14.92 -25.99 -5.09
C ILE A 40 13.42 -25.94 -5.40
N GLY A 41 12.69 -25.05 -4.75
CA GLY A 41 11.25 -24.87 -4.95
C GLY A 41 10.82 -23.42 -4.79
N ILE A 42 10.35 -22.79 -5.86
CA ILE A 42 10.08 -21.34 -5.88
C ILE A 42 8.64 -21.10 -6.29
N SER A 43 7.81 -20.75 -5.31
CA SER A 43 6.42 -20.35 -5.47
C SER A 43 6.28 -18.83 -5.52
N ASP A 44 7.02 -18.12 -4.65
CA ASP A 44 7.07 -16.65 -4.61
C ASP A 44 8.37 -16.09 -5.20
N TYR A 45 8.27 -14.95 -5.89
CA TYR A 45 9.35 -14.28 -6.61
C TYR A 45 9.53 -12.83 -6.14
N LYS A 46 10.77 -12.34 -6.10
CA LYS A 46 11.09 -10.96 -5.71
C LYS A 46 10.61 -9.92 -6.74
N ASP A 47 10.34 -10.37 -7.95
CA ASP A 47 9.84 -9.54 -9.03
C ASP A 47 8.34 -9.81 -9.27
N PRO A 48 7.44 -8.87 -8.96
CA PRO A 48 5.99 -9.11 -9.02
C PRO A 48 5.44 -9.29 -10.44
N ASP A 49 6.23 -8.99 -11.47
CA ASP A 49 5.89 -9.22 -12.88
C ASP A 49 6.14 -10.69 -13.31
N ILE A 50 6.83 -11.48 -12.48
CA ILE A 50 6.93 -12.93 -12.65
C ILE A 50 5.68 -13.56 -11.99
N PRO A 51 4.93 -14.44 -12.69
CA PRO A 51 3.80 -15.12 -12.08
C PRO A 51 4.20 -15.89 -10.81
N LYS A 52 3.32 -15.87 -9.80
CA LYS A 52 3.50 -16.76 -8.64
C LYS A 52 3.01 -18.16 -8.99
N LEU A 53 3.76 -19.14 -8.53
CA LEU A 53 3.32 -20.52 -8.46
C LEU A 53 2.79 -20.79 -7.04
N SER A 54 2.07 -21.89 -6.88
CA SER A 54 1.22 -22.18 -5.72
C SER A 54 1.87 -23.19 -4.79
N PHE A 55 2.59 -24.17 -5.35
CA PHE A 55 3.04 -25.36 -4.64
C PHE A 55 4.48 -25.80 -4.95
N SER A 56 5.20 -25.12 -5.85
CA SER A 56 6.60 -25.44 -6.20
C SER A 56 7.56 -25.49 -4.98
N ASN A 57 7.40 -24.59 -4.01
CA ASN A 57 8.12 -24.64 -2.74
C ASN A 57 7.83 -25.92 -1.93
N ARG A 58 6.56 -26.31 -1.81
CA ARG A 58 6.13 -27.53 -1.12
C ARG A 58 6.52 -28.81 -1.85
N ASP A 59 6.62 -28.78 -3.17
CA ASP A 59 7.15 -29.92 -3.93
C ASP A 59 8.62 -30.20 -3.62
N ALA A 60 9.42 -29.14 -3.42
CA ALA A 60 10.79 -29.27 -2.93
C ALA A 60 10.83 -29.78 -1.47
N GLU A 61 9.96 -29.32 -0.58
CA GLU A 61 9.83 -29.86 0.78
C GLU A 61 9.52 -31.36 0.77
N VAL A 62 8.49 -31.79 0.01
CA VAL A 62 8.07 -33.20 -0.06
C VAL A 62 9.15 -34.08 -0.71
N PHE A 63 9.91 -33.58 -1.68
CA PHE A 63 11.02 -34.34 -2.27
C PHE A 63 12.21 -34.47 -1.30
N ALA A 64 12.49 -33.45 -0.49
CA ALA A 64 13.50 -33.53 0.57
C ALA A 64 13.08 -34.51 1.69
N ASP A 65 11.81 -34.47 2.13
CA ASP A 65 11.24 -35.43 3.09
C ASP A 65 11.32 -36.88 2.55
N PHE A 66 11.06 -37.08 1.25
CA PHE A 66 11.27 -38.39 0.61
C PHE A 66 12.72 -38.86 0.72
N LEU A 67 13.72 -38.03 0.43
CA LEU A 67 15.13 -38.43 0.51
C LEU A 67 15.56 -38.80 1.95
N MET A 68 15.05 -38.08 2.95
CA MET A 68 15.29 -38.39 4.37
C MET A 68 14.56 -39.67 4.84
N SER A 69 13.54 -40.13 4.11
CA SER A 69 12.78 -41.36 4.44
C SER A 69 13.56 -42.65 4.15
N ALA A 70 13.14 -43.76 4.76
CA ALA A 70 13.76 -45.06 4.52
C ALA A 70 13.66 -45.55 3.06
N PRO A 71 12.55 -45.33 2.32
CA PRO A 71 12.50 -45.55 0.87
C PRO A 71 13.51 -44.72 0.05
N GLY A 72 13.73 -43.46 0.42
CA GLY A 72 14.68 -42.55 -0.25
C GLY A 72 16.15 -42.80 0.09
N GLY A 73 16.43 -43.66 1.07
CA GLY A 73 17.77 -44.08 1.47
C GLY A 73 18.21 -43.63 2.85
N ASN A 74 17.38 -42.89 3.59
CA ASN A 74 17.74 -42.20 4.85
C ASN A 74 18.88 -41.17 4.63
N VAL A 75 18.77 -40.35 3.58
CA VAL A 75 19.78 -39.34 3.26
C VAL A 75 19.95 -38.38 4.45
N PRO A 76 21.16 -38.21 5.02
CA PRO A 76 21.35 -37.34 6.18
C PRO A 76 20.96 -35.89 5.86
N LYS A 77 20.30 -35.19 6.79
CA LYS A 77 19.82 -33.81 6.56
C LYS A 77 20.93 -32.84 6.15
N GLN A 78 22.15 -33.01 6.68
CA GLN A 78 23.32 -32.21 6.28
C GLN A 78 23.76 -32.42 4.82
N ASN A 79 23.35 -33.53 4.20
CA ASN A 79 23.56 -33.82 2.78
C ASN A 79 22.39 -33.32 1.88
N ILE A 80 21.46 -32.51 2.41
CA ILE A 80 20.37 -31.90 1.63
C ILE A 80 20.43 -30.38 1.77
N LYS A 81 20.50 -29.67 0.64
CA LYS A 81 20.34 -28.22 0.56
C LYS A 81 18.97 -27.89 -0.03
N LEU A 82 18.00 -27.72 0.86
CA LEU A 82 16.64 -27.25 0.54
C LEU A 82 16.64 -25.72 0.43
N LEU A 83 16.27 -25.20 -0.74
CA LEU A 83 16.23 -23.77 -1.06
C LEU A 83 14.83 -23.40 -1.54
N ILE A 84 14.06 -22.71 -0.69
CA ILE A 84 12.67 -22.33 -0.99
C ILE A 84 12.46 -20.82 -1.01
N ASP A 85 11.63 -20.36 -1.94
CA ASP A 85 11.21 -18.96 -2.13
C ASP A 85 12.37 -17.96 -1.91
N SER A 86 12.28 -17.10 -0.90
CA SER A 86 13.27 -16.04 -0.64
C SER A 86 14.70 -16.51 -0.35
N VAL A 87 14.91 -17.80 -0.08
CA VAL A 87 16.22 -18.42 0.13
C VAL A 87 16.86 -18.83 -1.20
N ALA A 88 16.06 -19.09 -2.24
CA ALA A 88 16.52 -19.56 -3.56
C ALA A 88 17.01 -18.42 -4.47
N THR A 89 17.95 -17.60 -3.98
CA THR A 89 18.68 -16.66 -4.85
C THR A 89 19.64 -17.40 -5.77
N ILE A 90 20.02 -16.78 -6.88
CA ILE A 90 21.04 -17.35 -7.79
C ILE A 90 22.35 -17.66 -7.06
N GLY A 91 22.76 -16.80 -6.10
CA GLY A 91 23.96 -16.99 -5.30
C GLY A 91 23.91 -18.17 -4.33
N GLU A 92 22.75 -18.45 -3.70
CA GLU A 92 22.58 -19.60 -2.82
C GLU A 92 22.42 -20.92 -3.60
N VAL A 93 21.77 -20.88 -4.77
CA VAL A 93 21.70 -22.03 -5.68
C VAL A 93 23.10 -22.42 -6.17
N ASP A 94 23.93 -21.44 -6.59
CA ASP A 94 25.32 -21.69 -6.96
C ASP A 94 26.15 -22.21 -5.77
N LYS A 95 26.01 -21.60 -4.58
CA LYS A 95 26.67 -22.08 -3.35
C LYS A 95 26.31 -23.55 -3.04
N ALA A 96 25.06 -23.96 -3.25
CA ALA A 96 24.65 -25.36 -3.11
C ALA A 96 25.27 -26.27 -4.19
N ILE A 97 25.37 -25.80 -5.44
CA ILE A 97 26.05 -26.51 -6.53
C ILE A 97 27.54 -26.71 -6.22
N ARG A 98 28.27 -25.63 -5.88
CA ARG A 98 29.67 -25.70 -5.47
C ARG A 98 29.86 -26.56 -4.23
N TRP A 99 28.93 -26.55 -3.28
CA TRP A 99 28.97 -27.44 -2.12
C TRP A 99 28.94 -28.93 -2.52
N VAL A 100 28.08 -29.34 -3.47
CA VAL A 100 28.11 -30.73 -3.98
C VAL A 100 29.42 -31.04 -4.68
N MET A 101 29.88 -30.19 -5.62
CA MET A 101 31.14 -30.40 -6.35
C MET A 101 32.35 -30.60 -5.42
N ASN A 102 32.31 -29.98 -4.24
CA ASN A 102 33.39 -30.01 -3.24
C ASN A 102 33.27 -31.10 -2.17
N ASN A 103 32.19 -31.90 -2.16
CA ASN A 103 31.97 -32.98 -1.17
C ASN A 103 31.69 -34.34 -1.80
N CYS A 104 31.23 -34.39 -3.05
CA CYS A 104 31.00 -35.61 -3.82
C CYS A 104 32.31 -36.38 -4.07
N LYS A 105 32.29 -37.69 -3.80
CA LYS A 105 33.39 -38.65 -3.93
C LYS A 105 33.09 -39.64 -5.06
N GLU A 106 33.97 -40.63 -5.21
CA GLU A 106 33.83 -41.67 -6.22
C GLU A 106 32.58 -42.53 -6.02
N ASP A 107 31.83 -42.74 -7.10
CA ASP A 107 30.58 -43.53 -7.18
C ASP A 107 29.38 -43.04 -6.33
N ASP A 108 29.46 -41.85 -5.72
CA ASP A 108 28.38 -41.18 -4.98
C ASP A 108 27.11 -40.92 -5.83
N ARG A 109 26.02 -40.54 -5.16
CA ARG A 109 24.74 -40.14 -5.78
C ARG A 109 24.48 -38.66 -5.57
N VAL A 110 24.09 -37.96 -6.62
CA VAL A 110 23.75 -36.53 -6.58
C VAL A 110 22.36 -36.31 -7.15
N TYR A 111 21.45 -35.72 -6.36
CA TYR A 111 20.17 -35.21 -6.85
C TYR A 111 20.27 -33.69 -7.08
N PHE A 112 19.86 -33.22 -8.26
CA PHE A 112 19.50 -31.84 -8.51
C PHE A 112 18.01 -31.78 -8.81
N TYR A 113 17.22 -31.26 -7.89
CA TYR A 113 15.77 -31.11 -8.01
C TYR A 113 15.43 -29.62 -8.08
N PHE A 114 14.62 -29.21 -9.06
CA PHE A 114 14.12 -27.85 -9.20
C PHE A 114 12.63 -27.86 -9.59
N SER A 115 11.81 -27.10 -8.85
CA SER A 115 10.43 -26.75 -9.21
C SER A 115 10.27 -25.23 -9.20
N GLY A 116 9.74 -24.67 -10.29
CA GLY A 116 9.64 -23.22 -10.49
C GLY A 116 9.63 -22.82 -11.97
N HIS A 117 9.66 -21.53 -12.28
CA HIS A 117 9.75 -21.05 -13.66
C HIS A 117 11.11 -21.35 -14.33
N GLY A 118 11.05 -21.65 -15.63
CA GLY A 118 12.17 -21.55 -16.56
C GLY A 118 11.79 -20.67 -17.76
N GLU A 119 12.75 -20.07 -18.46
CA GLU A 119 12.48 -19.16 -19.59
C GLU A 119 13.58 -19.27 -20.67
N MET A 120 13.32 -18.78 -21.89
CA MET A 120 14.23 -18.91 -23.05
C MET A 120 14.56 -17.53 -23.64
N GLU A 121 15.83 -17.23 -23.87
CA GLU A 121 16.20 -16.02 -24.60
C GLU A 121 15.80 -16.10 -26.09
N ASN A 122 15.32 -15.00 -26.65
CA ASN A 122 14.72 -14.97 -28.00
C ASN A 122 15.50 -14.12 -29.02
N VAL A 123 16.70 -13.64 -28.66
CA VAL A 123 17.49 -12.65 -29.40
C VAL A 123 18.64 -13.30 -30.20
N THR A 124 19.28 -14.34 -29.66
CA THR A 124 20.40 -15.00 -30.36
C THR A 124 19.95 -16.19 -31.21
N MET A 125 20.90 -16.82 -31.91
CA MET A 125 20.67 -18.06 -32.65
C MET A 125 20.69 -19.32 -31.78
N SER A 126 21.33 -19.31 -30.60
CA SER A 126 21.47 -20.50 -29.74
C SER A 126 20.27 -20.72 -28.82
N LYS A 127 19.54 -19.65 -28.46
CA LYS A 127 18.26 -19.71 -27.71
C LYS A 127 18.41 -20.41 -26.37
N ASN A 128 19.38 -19.94 -25.62
CA ASN A 128 19.73 -20.45 -24.31
C ASN A 128 18.54 -20.35 -23.34
N GLY A 129 18.30 -21.45 -22.61
CA GLY A 129 17.30 -21.56 -21.56
C GLY A 129 17.90 -21.25 -20.19
N TYR A 130 17.04 -20.78 -19.29
CA TYR A 130 17.38 -20.35 -17.94
C TYR A 130 16.35 -20.87 -16.95
N LEU A 131 16.79 -21.24 -15.74
CA LEU A 131 15.91 -21.44 -14.60
C LEU A 131 15.85 -20.15 -13.78
N ILE A 132 14.64 -19.75 -13.37
CA ILE A 132 14.37 -18.45 -12.75
C ILE A 132 14.52 -18.57 -11.23
N CYS A 133 15.50 -17.87 -10.67
CA CYS A 133 15.73 -17.80 -9.22
C CYS A 133 14.92 -16.65 -8.59
N TYR A 134 14.76 -16.67 -7.26
CA TYR A 134 13.95 -15.68 -6.53
C TYR A 134 14.30 -14.22 -6.84
N ASN A 135 15.59 -13.91 -7.04
CA ASN A 135 16.10 -12.57 -7.34
C ASN A 135 16.48 -12.34 -8.82
N THR A 136 16.00 -13.18 -9.73
CA THR A 136 16.07 -12.96 -11.17
C THR A 136 14.95 -11.99 -11.58
N PRO A 137 15.24 -10.84 -12.22
CA PRO A 137 14.20 -9.94 -12.71
C PRO A 137 13.59 -10.42 -14.04
N SER A 138 12.30 -10.17 -14.24
CA SER A 138 11.53 -10.57 -15.43
C SER A 138 12.18 -10.06 -16.71
N VAL A 139 12.44 -8.76 -16.77
CA VAL A 139 12.93 -8.03 -17.95
C VAL A 139 14.41 -8.25 -18.30
N ALA A 140 15.16 -9.06 -17.53
CA ALA A 140 16.60 -9.28 -17.74
C ALA A 140 17.13 -10.67 -17.36
N PHE A 141 16.26 -11.69 -17.31
CA PHE A 141 16.62 -13.07 -16.90
C PHE A 141 17.85 -13.65 -17.61
N VAL A 142 18.06 -13.32 -18.89
CA VAL A 142 19.18 -13.78 -19.75
C VAL A 142 20.56 -13.57 -19.12
N ASN A 143 20.72 -12.52 -18.29
CA ASN A 143 22.00 -12.18 -17.66
C ASN A 143 22.03 -12.47 -16.14
N MET A 144 20.89 -12.87 -15.56
CA MET A 144 20.60 -12.79 -14.10
C MET A 144 19.80 -14.00 -13.56
N GLY A 145 19.54 -15.02 -14.38
CA GLY A 145 18.98 -16.33 -14.02
C GLY A 145 20.00 -17.47 -14.19
N LEU A 146 19.65 -18.68 -13.75
CA LEU A 146 20.54 -19.84 -13.82
C LEU A 146 20.55 -20.42 -15.25
N SER A 147 21.63 -20.22 -15.99
CA SER A 147 21.79 -20.79 -17.35
C SER A 147 21.73 -22.33 -17.30
N ILE A 148 20.91 -22.91 -18.19
CA ILE A 148 20.76 -24.36 -18.32
C ILE A 148 22.02 -25.01 -18.93
N ASP A 149 22.75 -24.29 -19.79
CA ASP A 149 24.06 -24.74 -20.28
C ASP A 149 25.08 -24.83 -19.14
N TYR A 150 25.08 -23.87 -18.22
CA TYR A 150 25.95 -23.90 -17.03
C TYR A 150 25.61 -25.08 -16.12
N LEU A 151 24.32 -25.31 -15.84
CA LEU A 151 23.86 -26.50 -15.11
C LEU A 151 24.29 -27.80 -15.81
N ASN A 152 24.19 -27.87 -17.14
CA ASN A 152 24.58 -29.03 -17.94
C ASN A 152 26.09 -29.31 -17.87
N ASP A 153 26.93 -28.29 -17.98
CA ASP A 153 28.38 -28.42 -17.87
C ASP A 153 28.79 -28.89 -16.46
N ILE A 154 28.14 -28.40 -15.40
CA ILE A 154 28.42 -28.83 -14.02
C ILE A 154 27.98 -30.28 -13.78
N VAL A 155 26.76 -30.65 -14.20
CA VAL A 155 26.23 -32.02 -14.04
C VAL A 155 27.15 -33.02 -14.75
N ASN A 156 27.59 -32.72 -15.97
CA ASN A 156 28.58 -33.50 -16.69
C ASN A 156 29.96 -33.49 -15.99
N THR A 157 30.40 -32.36 -15.44
CA THR A 157 31.68 -32.25 -14.71
C THR A 157 31.69 -33.16 -13.48
N ILE A 158 30.66 -33.12 -12.64
CA ILE A 158 30.51 -34.03 -11.49
C ILE A 158 30.53 -35.48 -11.98
N SER A 159 29.64 -35.84 -12.91
CA SER A 159 29.46 -37.23 -13.34
C SER A 159 30.67 -37.82 -14.08
N VAL A 160 31.54 -36.98 -14.66
CA VAL A 160 32.79 -37.40 -15.30
C VAL A 160 33.98 -37.42 -14.31
N GLN A 161 34.13 -36.41 -13.45
CA GLN A 161 35.28 -36.31 -12.54
C GLN A 161 35.18 -37.26 -11.35
N THR A 162 34.00 -37.36 -10.71
CA THR A 162 33.79 -38.25 -9.55
C THR A 162 33.12 -39.57 -9.94
N LYS A 163 32.81 -39.79 -11.23
CA LYS A 163 32.02 -40.93 -11.74
C LYS A 163 30.58 -41.01 -11.20
N ALA A 164 30.20 -40.13 -10.28
CA ALA A 164 28.96 -40.16 -9.53
C ALA A 164 27.72 -40.23 -10.43
N LYS A 165 26.68 -40.91 -9.94
CA LYS A 165 25.38 -40.95 -10.61
C LYS A 165 24.65 -39.64 -10.30
N VAL A 166 24.53 -38.77 -11.30
CA VAL A 166 23.78 -37.51 -11.16
C VAL A 166 22.36 -37.69 -11.71
N ILE A 167 21.37 -37.37 -10.87
CA ILE A 167 19.94 -37.43 -11.18
C ILE A 167 19.40 -35.99 -11.20
N VAL A 168 19.09 -35.47 -12.39
CA VAL A 168 18.49 -34.14 -12.58
C VAL A 168 16.99 -34.30 -12.73
N ILE A 169 16.21 -33.57 -11.93
CA ILE A 169 14.75 -33.59 -11.90
C ILE A 169 14.25 -32.14 -11.98
N THR A 170 13.42 -31.84 -12.97
CA THR A 170 12.95 -30.48 -13.22
C THR A 170 11.44 -30.44 -13.47
N ASP A 171 10.70 -29.81 -12.55
CA ASP A 171 9.30 -29.43 -12.69
C ASP A 171 9.22 -27.94 -13.09
N ALA A 172 9.67 -27.67 -14.32
CA ALA A 172 10.01 -26.33 -14.80
C ALA A 172 9.30 -25.90 -16.09
N CYS A 173 8.26 -26.63 -16.51
CA CYS A 173 7.62 -26.44 -17.81
C CYS A 173 6.74 -25.18 -17.95
N HIS A 174 6.59 -24.36 -16.90
CA HIS A 174 6.00 -23.02 -17.05
C HIS A 174 7.03 -22.06 -17.64
N SER A 175 7.16 -22.05 -18.97
CA SER A 175 8.09 -21.19 -19.72
C SER A 175 7.43 -20.41 -20.85
N GLY A 176 8.17 -19.47 -21.45
CA GLY A 176 7.77 -18.77 -22.68
C GLY A 176 6.68 -17.72 -22.50
N THR A 177 6.27 -17.45 -21.25
CA THR A 177 5.29 -16.41 -20.91
C THR A 177 5.89 -15.02 -20.97
N MET A 178 7.18 -14.88 -20.60
CA MET A 178 7.91 -13.60 -20.56
C MET A 178 8.53 -13.26 -21.92
N ALA A 179 9.18 -14.21 -22.61
CA ALA A 179 9.79 -13.99 -23.92
C ALA A 179 8.78 -13.88 -25.10
N GLY A 180 7.50 -13.57 -24.81
CA GLY A 180 6.44 -13.28 -25.77
C GLY A 180 6.02 -14.44 -26.69
N SER A 181 6.45 -15.68 -26.43
CA SER A 181 6.26 -16.80 -27.37
C SER A 181 5.72 -18.08 -26.71
N LYS A 182 4.42 -18.03 -26.39
CA LYS A 182 3.58 -19.03 -25.69
C LYS A 182 3.62 -20.50 -26.16
N PHE A 183 4.43 -20.87 -27.15
CA PHE A 183 4.59 -22.23 -27.65
C PHE A 183 6.01 -22.59 -28.13
N LYS A 184 7.00 -21.70 -27.96
CA LYS A 184 8.40 -21.99 -28.36
C LYS A 184 9.40 -21.97 -27.20
N GLY A 185 9.13 -21.25 -26.11
CA GLY A 185 10.00 -21.26 -24.93
C GLY A 185 10.18 -22.66 -24.33
N ASN A 186 9.07 -23.31 -23.96
CA ASN A 186 9.03 -24.67 -23.40
C ASN A 186 9.86 -25.67 -24.22
N PHE A 187 9.79 -25.55 -25.56
CA PHE A 187 10.38 -26.53 -26.45
C PHE A 187 11.90 -26.62 -26.32
N PHE A 188 12.58 -25.47 -26.35
CA PHE A 188 14.04 -25.44 -26.25
C PHE A 188 14.52 -25.59 -24.80
N VAL A 189 13.78 -25.08 -23.81
CA VAL A 189 14.07 -25.31 -22.38
C VAL A 189 14.01 -26.81 -22.06
N GLY A 190 12.93 -27.49 -22.46
CA GLY A 190 12.77 -28.93 -22.26
C GLY A 190 13.83 -29.78 -22.97
N GLU A 191 14.18 -29.46 -24.21
CA GLU A 191 15.25 -30.17 -24.91
C GLU A 191 16.64 -29.93 -24.28
N GLN A 192 16.97 -28.70 -23.86
CA GLN A 192 18.24 -28.37 -23.20
C GLN A 192 18.38 -29.03 -21.83
N LEU A 193 17.31 -29.07 -21.03
CA LEU A 193 17.29 -29.80 -19.75
C LEU A 193 17.50 -31.31 -19.93
N MET A 194 17.15 -31.84 -21.10
CA MET A 194 17.23 -33.26 -21.42
C MET A 194 18.45 -33.65 -22.27
N LEU A 195 19.50 -32.81 -22.29
CA LEU A 195 20.82 -33.09 -22.88
C LEU A 195 21.68 -34.01 -22.00
N LYS A 196 21.31 -35.29 -21.96
CA LYS A 196 22.01 -36.34 -21.19
C LYS A 196 23.44 -36.63 -21.69
N LYS A 197 24.39 -36.77 -20.76
CA LYS A 197 25.74 -37.37 -20.97
C LYS A 197 25.86 -38.75 -20.27
N LYS A 198 27.09 -39.26 -20.14
CA LYS A 198 27.37 -40.55 -19.48
C LYS A 198 27.18 -40.41 -17.96
N ASN A 199 26.73 -41.48 -17.29
CA ASN A 199 26.44 -41.55 -15.84
C ASN A 199 25.34 -40.60 -15.31
N GLU A 200 24.56 -39.97 -16.20
CA GLU A 200 23.40 -39.15 -15.82
C GLU A 200 22.06 -39.89 -15.94
N ILE A 201 21.10 -39.48 -15.11
CA ILE A 201 19.66 -39.70 -15.27
C ILE A 201 18.98 -38.33 -15.28
N ARG A 202 18.05 -38.10 -16.20
CA ARG A 202 17.34 -36.83 -16.34
C ARG A 202 15.83 -37.05 -16.41
N MET A 203 15.06 -36.19 -15.74
CA MET A 203 13.60 -36.22 -15.65
C MET A 203 13.04 -34.80 -15.81
N ALA A 204 12.23 -34.57 -16.85
CA ALA A 204 11.44 -33.35 -17.01
C ALA A 204 9.95 -33.65 -16.79
N SER A 205 9.22 -32.68 -16.23
CA SER A 205 7.83 -32.83 -15.84
C SER A 205 6.83 -33.00 -16.98
N CYS A 206 7.18 -32.52 -18.17
CA CYS A 206 6.34 -32.52 -19.36
C CYS A 206 7.21 -32.70 -20.62
N LYS A 207 6.60 -32.90 -21.80
CA LYS A 207 7.30 -32.79 -23.09
C LYS A 207 7.60 -31.34 -23.47
N PRO A 208 8.58 -31.10 -24.36
CA PRO A 208 8.84 -29.81 -25.03
C PRO A 208 7.60 -29.03 -25.53
N ASP A 209 6.49 -29.69 -25.86
CA ASP A 209 5.24 -29.12 -26.37
C ASP A 209 4.07 -29.05 -25.36
N GLU A 210 4.32 -29.35 -24.08
CA GLU A 210 3.35 -29.41 -22.98
C GLU A 210 3.62 -28.37 -21.88
N LEU A 211 2.86 -28.39 -20.78
CA LEU A 211 3.01 -27.52 -19.59
C LEU A 211 3.10 -28.35 -18.30
N SER A 212 3.66 -27.75 -17.23
CA SER A 212 3.47 -28.24 -15.86
C SER A 212 2.12 -27.77 -15.33
N ASN A 213 1.50 -28.56 -14.44
CA ASN A 213 0.24 -28.24 -13.78
C ASN A 213 0.36 -28.48 -12.27
N GLU A 214 -0.19 -27.58 -11.47
CA GLU A 214 -0.14 -27.62 -10.00
C GLU A 214 -1.49 -27.25 -9.37
N LYS A 215 -1.94 -28.02 -8.37
CA LYS A 215 -3.27 -27.87 -7.76
C LYS A 215 -3.37 -28.35 -6.31
N ALA A 216 -4.37 -27.81 -5.61
CA ALA A 216 -4.82 -28.26 -4.30
C ALA A 216 -5.28 -29.72 -4.30
N ASP A 217 -5.83 -30.22 -5.39
CA ASP A 217 -6.33 -31.59 -5.53
C ASP A 217 -5.21 -32.62 -5.30
N TRP A 218 -4.05 -32.45 -5.93
CA TRP A 218 -2.91 -33.38 -5.83
C TRP A 218 -2.26 -33.35 -4.43
N GLY A 219 -2.79 -34.14 -3.50
CA GLY A 219 -2.25 -34.28 -2.15
C GLY A 219 -2.38 -33.03 -1.30
N GLY A 220 -3.42 -32.23 -1.52
CA GLY A 220 -3.67 -31.00 -0.78
C GLY A 220 -2.86 -29.79 -1.26
N GLY A 221 -2.20 -29.84 -2.42
CA GLY A 221 -1.39 -28.75 -2.98
C GLY A 221 0.00 -29.16 -3.45
N ARG A 222 0.11 -29.61 -4.71
CA ARG A 222 1.36 -30.04 -5.39
C ARG A 222 1.27 -29.90 -6.92
N GLY A 223 2.41 -29.93 -7.60
CA GLY A 223 2.55 -30.21 -9.03
C GLY A 223 2.25 -31.68 -9.36
N VAL A 224 1.54 -31.95 -10.45
CA VAL A 224 1.08 -33.32 -10.80
C VAL A 224 2.24 -34.29 -11.07
N PHE A 225 3.30 -33.82 -11.73
CA PHE A 225 4.52 -34.60 -11.94
C PHE A 225 5.16 -34.97 -10.60
N SER A 226 5.38 -33.97 -9.75
CA SER A 226 6.02 -34.13 -8.45
C SER A 226 5.18 -34.97 -7.47
N TYR A 227 3.86 -34.91 -7.58
CA TYR A 227 2.90 -35.80 -6.91
C TYR A 227 3.12 -37.27 -7.29
N TYR A 228 3.05 -37.61 -8.59
CA TYR A 228 3.24 -38.99 -9.04
C TYR A 228 4.69 -39.48 -8.86
N LEU A 229 5.71 -38.61 -8.98
CA LEU A 229 7.12 -38.92 -8.74
C LEU A 229 7.33 -39.51 -7.34
N VAL A 230 6.94 -38.77 -6.30
CA VAL A 230 7.15 -39.18 -4.90
C VAL A 230 6.25 -40.38 -4.55
N ASN A 231 5.02 -40.42 -5.03
CA ASN A 231 4.11 -41.54 -4.77
C ASN A 231 4.60 -42.84 -5.45
N GLY A 232 5.22 -42.75 -6.64
CA GLY A 232 5.86 -43.89 -7.31
C GLY A 232 7.03 -44.45 -6.51
N LEU A 233 7.92 -43.56 -6.05
CA LEU A 233 9.13 -43.87 -5.28
C LEU A 233 8.83 -44.31 -3.84
N GLN A 234 8.31 -43.42 -3.00
CA GLN A 234 8.11 -43.64 -1.56
C GLN A 234 6.97 -44.62 -1.28
N GLY A 235 5.89 -44.56 -2.07
CA GLY A 235 4.75 -45.46 -1.95
C GLY A 235 4.99 -46.85 -2.50
N GLY A 236 6.13 -47.10 -3.17
CA GLY A 236 6.38 -48.33 -3.93
C GLY A 236 5.23 -48.64 -4.89
N LEU A 237 4.61 -47.60 -5.48
CA LEU A 237 3.53 -47.75 -6.46
C LEU A 237 4.08 -48.05 -7.86
N ALA A 238 5.34 -47.70 -8.10
CA ALA A 238 6.05 -48.01 -9.33
C ALA A 238 6.63 -49.44 -9.36
N ASP A 239 6.94 -50.04 -8.20
CA ASP A 239 7.37 -51.44 -8.08
C ASP A 239 6.28 -52.37 -8.66
N ASN A 240 6.54 -52.88 -9.86
CA ASN A 240 5.66 -53.75 -10.62
C ASN A 240 6.16 -55.20 -10.60
N ASN A 241 7.48 -55.40 -10.54
CA ASN A 241 8.09 -56.73 -10.52
C ASN A 241 8.05 -57.41 -9.12
N LYS A 242 7.89 -56.62 -8.05
CA LYS A 242 7.87 -57.00 -6.62
C LYS A 242 9.22 -57.48 -6.06
N ASP A 243 10.33 -56.94 -6.59
CA ASP A 243 11.68 -57.16 -6.07
C ASP A 243 12.05 -56.24 -4.87
N GLN A 244 11.11 -55.37 -4.47
CA GLN A 244 11.24 -54.37 -3.40
C GLN A 244 12.17 -53.18 -3.72
N VAL A 245 12.43 -52.92 -5.00
CA VAL A 245 13.14 -51.75 -5.52
C VAL A 245 12.21 -50.97 -6.46
N VAL A 246 12.45 -49.68 -6.64
CA VAL A 246 11.87 -48.91 -7.74
C VAL A 246 12.98 -48.55 -8.72
N SER A 247 12.96 -49.19 -9.89
CA SER A 247 13.86 -48.89 -11.00
C SER A 247 13.42 -47.63 -11.77
N VAL A 248 14.34 -47.02 -12.54
CA VAL A 248 14.02 -45.89 -13.45
C VAL A 248 12.96 -46.29 -14.48
N GLY A 249 13.05 -47.51 -15.03
CA GLY A 249 12.10 -48.02 -16.03
C GLY A 249 10.70 -48.22 -15.46
N GLU A 250 10.60 -48.74 -14.23
CA GLU A 250 9.32 -48.88 -13.53
C GLU A 250 8.70 -47.55 -13.14
N LEU A 251 9.50 -46.62 -12.58
CA LEU A 251 9.03 -45.27 -12.28
C LEU A 251 8.47 -44.59 -13.53
N LYS A 252 9.19 -44.68 -14.65
CA LYS A 252 8.74 -44.16 -15.95
C LYS A 252 7.40 -44.75 -16.36
N ASN A 253 7.29 -46.08 -16.43
CA ASN A 253 6.06 -46.77 -16.83
C ASN A 253 4.88 -46.40 -15.92
N TYR A 254 5.13 -46.27 -14.61
CA TYR A 254 4.14 -45.87 -13.62
C TYR A 254 3.68 -44.41 -13.81
N MET A 255 4.60 -43.46 -13.98
CA MET A 255 4.26 -42.04 -14.13
C MET A 255 3.56 -41.77 -15.47
N GLU A 256 4.07 -42.31 -16.59
CA GLU A 256 3.40 -42.23 -17.90
C GLU A 256 1.99 -42.80 -17.86
N SER A 257 1.81 -43.99 -17.24
CA SER A 257 0.50 -44.62 -17.06
C SER A 257 -0.44 -43.81 -16.17
N SER A 258 0.07 -43.21 -15.09
CA SER A 258 -0.75 -42.55 -14.07
C SER A 258 -1.17 -41.15 -14.50
N MET A 259 -0.26 -40.35 -15.04
CA MET A 259 -0.57 -39.00 -15.54
C MET A 259 -1.53 -39.06 -16.75
N ALA A 260 -1.36 -40.03 -17.67
CA ALA A 260 -2.32 -40.29 -18.75
C ALA A 260 -3.69 -40.84 -18.25
N LYS A 261 -3.81 -41.20 -16.97
CA LYS A 261 -5.05 -41.67 -16.34
C LYS A 261 -5.69 -40.65 -15.40
N ASP A 262 -4.94 -39.65 -14.95
CA ASP A 262 -5.33 -38.66 -13.94
C ASP A 262 -6.70 -38.02 -14.21
N PRO A 263 -7.59 -37.93 -13.20
CA PRO A 263 -8.94 -37.41 -13.40
C PRO A 263 -9.00 -35.88 -13.50
N VAL A 264 -8.04 -35.15 -12.93
CA VAL A 264 -8.03 -33.69 -12.91
C VAL A 264 -7.56 -33.16 -14.26
N LEU A 265 -6.41 -33.64 -14.76
CA LEU A 265 -5.92 -33.32 -16.12
C LEU A 265 -6.99 -33.59 -17.19
N LYS A 266 -7.66 -34.75 -17.11
CA LYS A 266 -8.76 -35.11 -18.02
C LYS A 266 -10.01 -34.26 -17.91
N THR A 267 -10.28 -33.67 -16.75
CA THR A 267 -11.46 -32.82 -16.53
C THR A 267 -11.24 -31.43 -17.12
N GLU A 268 -9.99 -30.96 -17.15
CA GLU A 268 -9.62 -29.65 -17.71
C GLU A 268 -9.26 -29.73 -19.20
N GLY A 269 -8.82 -30.90 -19.66
CA GLY A 269 -8.39 -31.14 -21.05
C GLY A 269 -6.88 -30.97 -21.24
N ASP A 270 -6.13 -30.76 -20.17
CA ASP A 270 -4.68 -30.60 -20.17
C ASP A 270 -3.95 -31.93 -20.38
N VAL A 271 -2.78 -31.84 -21.02
CA VAL A 271 -1.92 -33.00 -21.33
C VAL A 271 -0.53 -32.74 -20.79
N GLN A 272 -0.06 -33.64 -19.93
CA GLN A 272 1.28 -33.60 -19.37
C GLN A 272 1.86 -35.03 -19.32
N THR A 273 3.01 -35.22 -19.97
CA THR A 273 3.70 -36.51 -20.13
C THR A 273 5.15 -36.36 -19.65
N PRO A 274 5.58 -37.09 -18.61
CA PRO A 274 6.92 -36.96 -18.07
C PRO A 274 7.97 -37.49 -19.06
N VAL A 275 9.11 -36.80 -19.18
CA VAL A 275 10.21 -37.22 -20.06
C VAL A 275 11.39 -37.69 -19.22
N ILE A 276 11.63 -39.01 -19.21
CA ILE A 276 12.73 -39.63 -18.45
C ILE A 276 13.75 -40.23 -19.43
N LYS A 277 15.00 -39.73 -19.37
CA LYS A 277 16.17 -40.24 -20.11
C LYS A 277 17.20 -40.75 -19.10
N GLY A 278 17.30 -42.07 -18.93
CA GLY A 278 18.05 -42.68 -17.83
C GLY A 278 18.85 -43.91 -18.22
N ASP A 279 19.14 -44.71 -17.20
CA ASP A 279 19.57 -46.10 -17.25
C ASP A 279 18.42 -46.86 -16.60
N ASN A 280 17.67 -47.68 -17.35
CA ASN A 280 16.34 -48.15 -16.94
C ASN A 280 16.40 -49.02 -15.68
N ASP A 281 17.46 -49.82 -15.54
CA ASP A 281 17.61 -50.80 -14.48
C ASP A 281 18.24 -50.18 -13.20
N PHE A 282 18.48 -48.86 -13.20
CA PHE A 282 19.10 -48.18 -12.06
C PHE A 282 18.13 -48.03 -10.88
N PRO A 283 18.54 -48.41 -9.65
CA PRO A 283 17.67 -48.38 -8.47
C PRO A 283 17.58 -46.98 -7.82
N LEU A 284 16.39 -46.38 -7.87
CA LEU A 284 16.11 -45.04 -7.33
C LEU A 284 15.68 -45.07 -5.84
N ALA A 285 14.76 -45.96 -5.48
CA ALA A 285 14.22 -46.11 -4.12
C ALA A 285 14.09 -47.58 -3.71
N ARG A 286 13.95 -47.83 -2.40
CA ARG A 286 13.60 -49.15 -1.83
C ARG A 286 12.16 -49.15 -1.35
N VAL A 287 11.44 -50.26 -1.54
CA VAL A 287 10.06 -50.40 -1.10
C VAL A 287 10.01 -50.89 0.34
N VAL A 288 9.81 -49.96 1.28
CA VAL A 288 9.50 -50.31 2.67
C VAL A 288 8.04 -50.75 2.75
N GLU A 289 7.80 -52.06 2.81
CA GLU A 289 6.46 -52.66 2.64
C GLU A 289 5.40 -52.08 3.60
N SER A 290 5.79 -51.70 4.82
CA SER A 290 4.90 -51.08 5.81
C SER A 290 4.53 -49.62 5.51
N GLU A 291 5.36 -48.86 4.80
CA GLU A 291 5.07 -47.51 4.32
C GLU A 291 4.31 -47.56 2.99
N ALA A 292 4.78 -48.41 2.06
CA ALA A 292 4.09 -48.70 0.81
C ALA A 292 2.65 -49.17 1.06
N LYS A 293 2.40 -50.01 2.08
CA LYS A 293 1.04 -50.41 2.47
C LYS A 293 0.20 -49.23 2.97
N LYS A 294 0.73 -48.36 3.84
CA LYS A 294 0.01 -47.16 4.30
C LYS A 294 -0.38 -46.26 3.13
N ILE A 295 0.55 -46.00 2.21
CA ILE A 295 0.30 -45.16 1.03
C ILE A 295 -0.70 -45.84 0.09
N LYS A 296 -0.60 -47.16 -0.15
CA LYS A 296 -1.56 -47.96 -0.93
C LYS A 296 -2.95 -48.06 -0.30
N GLU A 297 -3.09 -47.89 1.02
CA GLU A 297 -4.39 -47.81 1.72
C GLU A 297 -4.95 -46.39 1.69
N LEU A 298 -4.11 -45.35 1.81
CA LEU A 298 -4.52 -43.96 1.64
C LEU A 298 -5.03 -43.69 0.21
N VAL A 299 -4.30 -44.12 -0.84
CA VAL A 299 -4.70 -43.98 -2.27
C VAL A 299 -6.04 -44.64 -2.61
N LYS A 300 -6.52 -45.57 -1.77
CA LYS A 300 -7.81 -46.24 -1.94
C LYS A 300 -8.97 -45.57 -1.21
N ASN A 301 -8.69 -44.87 -0.11
CA ASN A 301 -9.71 -44.27 0.75
C ASN A 301 -9.94 -42.79 0.44
N ASP A 302 -8.92 -42.12 -0.11
CA ASP A 302 -8.99 -40.78 -0.68
C ASP A 302 -8.27 -40.80 -2.03
N SER A 303 -8.90 -40.24 -3.07
CA SER A 303 -8.38 -40.33 -4.44
C SER A 303 -7.05 -39.59 -4.64
N MET A 304 -6.69 -38.65 -3.77
CA MET A 304 -5.42 -37.92 -3.85
C MET A 304 -4.75 -37.71 -2.48
N VAL A 305 -3.91 -38.69 -2.09
CA VAL A 305 -3.24 -38.75 -0.78
C VAL A 305 -2.44 -37.49 -0.42
N GLN A 306 -2.77 -36.90 0.73
CA GLN A 306 -1.86 -36.02 1.46
C GLN A 306 -0.72 -36.86 2.06
N VAL A 307 0.51 -36.67 1.57
CA VAL A 307 1.71 -36.99 2.35
C VAL A 307 1.83 -35.92 3.44
N MET A 308 1.90 -36.33 4.71
CA MET A 308 2.18 -35.40 5.81
C MET A 308 3.61 -34.89 5.68
N VAL A 309 3.76 -33.63 5.25
CA VAL A 309 5.00 -32.88 5.34
C VAL A 309 5.36 -32.75 6.82
N MET A 310 6.56 -33.18 7.22
CA MET A 310 7.09 -32.73 8.50
C MET A 310 7.53 -31.29 8.32
N SER A 311 6.83 -30.35 8.95
CA SER A 311 7.10 -28.91 8.83
C SER A 311 8.49 -28.52 9.36
N ILE A 312 9.53 -28.72 8.53
CA ILE A 312 10.87 -28.16 8.73
C ILE A 312 10.89 -26.71 8.24
N MET A 313 9.97 -25.89 8.74
CA MET A 313 10.22 -24.46 8.78
C MET A 313 11.51 -24.23 9.59
N PRO A 314 12.45 -23.38 9.12
CA PRO A 314 13.55 -22.90 9.94
C PRO A 314 12.99 -21.94 11.00
N GLY A 315 12.38 -22.51 12.05
CA GLY A 315 11.86 -21.77 13.20
C GLY A 315 12.96 -20.97 13.90
N ALA A 316 12.58 -19.92 14.61
CA ALA A 316 13.50 -18.89 15.12
C ALA A 316 14.60 -19.35 16.11
N GLY A 317 14.65 -20.64 16.49
CA GLY A 317 15.78 -21.23 17.21
C GLY A 317 16.97 -21.64 16.32
N ALA A 318 16.77 -21.76 15.00
CA ALA A 318 17.76 -22.37 14.09
C ALA A 318 19.07 -21.58 13.89
N GLU A 319 19.19 -20.33 14.35
CA GLU A 319 20.44 -19.57 14.21
C GLU A 319 21.55 -20.05 15.15
N GLU A 320 21.25 -20.47 16.39
CA GLU A 320 22.33 -20.92 17.30
C GLU A 320 22.88 -22.30 16.94
N ASP A 321 22.07 -23.16 16.32
CA ASP A 321 22.46 -24.50 15.85
C ASP A 321 23.18 -24.49 14.48
N ALA A 322 23.04 -23.44 13.68
CA ALA A 322 23.61 -23.37 12.32
C ALA A 322 25.14 -23.52 12.29
N GLU A 323 25.68 -24.15 11.24
CA GLU A 323 27.14 -24.27 11.01
C GLU A 323 27.84 -22.90 11.08
N PRO A 324 29.08 -22.78 11.59
CA PRO A 324 29.73 -21.48 11.84
C PRO A 324 29.79 -20.55 10.62
N SER A 325 29.90 -21.11 9.41
CA SER A 325 29.88 -20.36 8.16
C SER A 325 28.49 -19.86 7.79
N ASP A 326 27.45 -20.70 7.90
CA ASP A 326 26.08 -20.31 7.60
C ASP A 326 25.54 -19.32 8.65
N TYR A 327 25.96 -19.44 9.92
CA TYR A 327 25.73 -18.41 10.94
C TYR A 327 26.35 -17.06 10.53
N PHE A 328 27.61 -17.03 10.06
CA PHE A 328 28.23 -15.81 9.55
C PHE A 328 27.42 -15.18 8.41
N PHE A 329 27.01 -15.95 7.40
CA PHE A 329 26.25 -15.41 6.28
C PHE A 329 24.84 -14.93 6.68
N ASN A 330 24.18 -15.59 7.62
CA ASN A 330 22.90 -15.13 8.17
C ASN A 330 23.03 -13.79 8.92
N GLN A 331 24.13 -13.55 9.64
CA GLN A 331 24.40 -12.23 10.21
C GLN A 331 24.85 -11.21 9.16
N LEU A 332 25.62 -11.63 8.13
CA LEU A 332 26.07 -10.77 7.02
C LEU A 332 24.88 -10.19 6.23
N LYS A 333 23.85 -11.00 5.96
CA LYS A 333 22.59 -10.60 5.29
C LYS A 333 21.80 -9.52 6.05
N LYS A 334 22.06 -9.33 7.35
CA LYS A 334 21.46 -8.28 8.19
C LYS A 334 22.26 -6.96 8.19
N GLN A 335 23.46 -6.95 7.60
CA GLN A 335 24.34 -5.78 7.59
C GLN A 335 24.18 -4.94 6.32
N ASN A 336 24.53 -3.65 6.43
CA ASN A 336 24.79 -2.83 5.25
C ASN A 336 26.20 -3.13 4.71
N LEU A 337 26.31 -4.10 3.80
CA LEU A 337 27.55 -4.49 3.14
C LEU A 337 28.25 -3.34 2.38
N GLU A 338 27.49 -2.39 1.83
CA GLU A 338 28.02 -1.17 1.21
C GLU A 338 28.78 -0.35 2.28
N GLY A 339 28.11 -0.04 3.40
CA GLY A 339 28.69 0.73 4.51
C GLY A 339 29.85 0.01 5.21
N ILE A 340 29.82 -1.32 5.30
CA ILE A 340 30.92 -2.13 5.87
C ILE A 340 32.14 -2.12 4.95
N THR A 341 31.95 -2.22 3.63
CA THR A 341 33.04 -2.17 2.65
C THR A 341 33.88 -0.90 2.80
N ASP A 342 33.20 0.23 2.98
CA ASP A 342 33.85 1.54 3.08
C ASP A 342 34.43 1.83 4.47
N SER A 343 33.70 1.53 5.55
CA SER A 343 34.15 1.80 6.92
C SER A 343 35.36 0.94 7.33
N LEU A 344 35.50 -0.25 6.76
CA LEU A 344 36.67 -1.12 6.95
C LEU A 344 37.71 -0.99 5.82
N GLN A 345 37.43 -0.18 4.79
CA GLN A 345 38.22 0.01 3.57
C GLN A 345 38.64 -1.32 2.93
N LEU A 346 37.72 -2.29 2.82
CA LEU A 346 38.01 -3.70 2.48
C LEU A 346 38.80 -3.84 1.16
N ASN A 347 38.59 -2.94 0.20
CA ASN A 347 39.30 -2.94 -1.08
C ASN A 347 40.80 -2.64 -0.95
N THR A 348 41.28 -2.08 0.17
CA THR A 348 42.72 -1.87 0.44
C THR A 348 43.42 -3.13 0.96
N HIS A 349 42.68 -4.10 1.49
CA HIS A 349 43.23 -5.31 2.11
C HIS A 349 43.74 -6.32 1.06
N ALA A 350 44.53 -7.29 1.54
CA ALA A 350 44.88 -8.50 0.80
C ALA A 350 43.68 -9.47 0.79
N ALA A 351 43.53 -10.26 -0.28
CA ALA A 351 42.41 -11.20 -0.41
C ALA A 351 42.31 -12.17 0.78
N GLU A 352 43.47 -12.62 1.29
CA GLU A 352 43.59 -13.53 2.44
C GLU A 352 43.14 -12.90 3.77
N SER A 353 43.12 -11.57 3.92
CA SER A 353 42.73 -10.91 5.18
C SER A 353 41.28 -10.42 5.23
N ILE A 354 40.62 -10.23 4.08
CA ILE A 354 39.26 -9.65 3.99
C ILE A 354 38.23 -10.49 4.76
N ALA A 355 38.23 -11.81 4.59
CA ALA A 355 37.36 -12.71 5.36
C ALA A 355 37.52 -12.54 6.87
N PHE A 356 38.76 -12.47 7.36
CA PHE A 356 39.04 -12.32 8.79
C PHE A 356 38.61 -10.95 9.32
N THR A 357 38.77 -9.88 8.53
CA THR A 357 38.30 -8.53 8.84
C THR A 357 36.77 -8.45 8.92
N LEU A 358 36.06 -9.09 7.99
CA LEU A 358 34.59 -9.21 8.02
C LEU A 358 34.10 -10.01 9.23
N ILE A 359 34.71 -11.16 9.51
CA ILE A 359 34.36 -12.01 10.68
C ILE A 359 34.55 -11.22 11.99
N ASP A 360 35.66 -10.50 12.17
CA ASP A 360 35.86 -9.66 13.35
C ASP A 360 34.85 -8.53 13.45
N SER A 361 34.51 -7.86 12.34
CA SER A 361 33.53 -6.78 12.32
C SER A 361 32.15 -7.25 12.79
N ILE A 362 31.64 -8.35 12.23
CA ILE A 362 30.33 -8.90 12.64
C ILE A 362 30.38 -9.39 14.08
N LYS A 363 31.41 -10.15 14.46
CA LYS A 363 31.61 -10.62 15.84
C LYS A 363 31.60 -9.48 16.87
N ASN A 364 32.16 -8.33 16.52
CA ASN A 364 32.17 -7.14 17.38
C ASN A 364 30.80 -6.42 17.45
N SER A 365 29.88 -6.68 16.51
CA SER A 365 28.50 -6.15 16.52
C SER A 365 27.49 -7.05 17.26
N LEU A 366 27.86 -8.31 17.56
CA LEU A 366 26.97 -9.26 18.25
C LEU A 366 26.83 -8.96 19.75
N SER A 367 25.61 -9.07 20.26
CA SER A 367 25.29 -9.00 21.69
C SER A 367 25.54 -10.31 22.45
N THR A 368 25.44 -11.46 21.78
CA THR A 368 25.48 -12.80 22.39
C THR A 368 26.88 -13.44 22.35
N GLU A 369 27.37 -13.98 23.46
CA GLU A 369 28.66 -14.68 23.51
C GLU A 369 28.67 -16.00 22.71
N ALA A 370 27.54 -16.72 22.61
CA ALA A 370 27.44 -17.93 21.79
C ALA A 370 27.79 -17.66 20.32
N GLY A 371 27.16 -16.64 19.73
CA GLY A 371 27.47 -16.18 18.37
C GLY A 371 28.91 -15.67 18.20
N LYS A 372 29.50 -15.02 19.21
CA LYS A 372 30.91 -14.60 19.16
C LYS A 372 31.88 -15.79 19.17
N SER A 373 31.57 -16.81 19.97
CA SER A 373 32.33 -18.05 20.04
C SER A 373 32.31 -18.79 18.69
N LYS A 374 31.11 -18.96 18.11
CA LYS A 374 30.91 -19.58 16.79
C LYS A 374 31.65 -18.84 15.65
N LEU A 375 31.70 -17.50 15.69
CA LEU A 375 32.53 -16.74 14.74
C LEU A 375 34.04 -16.85 15.00
N LEU A 376 34.48 -17.08 16.24
CA LEU A 376 35.89 -17.35 16.55
C LEU A 376 36.32 -18.75 16.09
N GLU A 377 35.44 -19.75 16.22
CA GLU A 377 35.61 -21.09 15.67
C GLU A 377 35.81 -21.06 14.14
N LEU A 378 34.88 -20.42 13.41
CA LEU A 378 35.01 -20.19 11.97
C LEU A 378 36.36 -19.53 11.61
N LYS A 379 36.74 -18.48 12.35
CA LYS A 379 38.00 -17.77 12.13
C LYS A 379 39.23 -18.65 12.29
N ASN A 380 39.19 -19.62 13.21
CA ASN A 380 40.29 -20.54 13.44
C ASN A 380 40.31 -21.67 12.41
N ALA A 381 39.16 -22.21 12.01
CA ALA A 381 39.08 -23.20 10.92
C ALA A 381 39.66 -22.65 9.61
N LEU A 382 39.27 -21.43 9.21
CA LEU A 382 39.74 -20.78 7.98
C LEU A 382 41.23 -20.38 7.99
N LYS A 383 41.87 -20.26 9.16
CA LYS A 383 43.33 -19.99 9.26
C LYS A 383 44.20 -21.19 8.94
N HIS A 384 43.69 -22.40 9.14
CA HIS A 384 44.46 -23.64 9.03
C HIS A 384 44.13 -24.44 7.76
N ASP A 385 43.21 -23.93 6.94
CA ASP A 385 42.71 -24.58 5.74
C ASP A 385 42.56 -23.54 4.61
N LYS A 386 43.56 -23.47 3.72
CA LYS A 386 43.55 -22.50 2.60
C LYS A 386 42.38 -22.77 1.66
N GLU A 387 42.00 -24.03 1.46
CA GLU A 387 40.95 -24.39 0.50
C GLU A 387 39.57 -23.96 1.01
N LYS A 388 39.28 -24.16 2.31
CA LYS A 388 38.10 -23.56 2.95
C LYS A 388 38.14 -22.03 2.91
N LEU A 389 39.31 -21.40 3.05
CA LEU A 389 39.44 -19.94 2.92
C LEU A 389 39.11 -19.45 1.49
N THR A 390 39.59 -20.14 0.44
CA THR A 390 39.19 -19.85 -0.95
C THR A 390 37.67 -20.02 -1.13
N ARG A 391 37.10 -21.15 -0.70
CA ARG A 391 35.64 -21.41 -0.80
C ARG A 391 34.81 -20.35 -0.07
N PHE A 392 35.23 -19.93 1.13
CA PHE A 392 34.55 -18.90 1.92
C PHE A 392 34.70 -17.49 1.32
N ASN A 393 35.86 -17.18 0.73
CA ASN A 393 36.09 -15.93 -0.02
C ASN A 393 35.17 -15.84 -1.25
N LEU A 394 34.93 -16.95 -1.94
CA LEU A 394 34.00 -17.02 -3.07
C LEU A 394 32.55 -16.78 -2.64
N ASP A 395 32.12 -17.30 -1.49
CA ASP A 395 30.78 -17.04 -0.95
C ASP A 395 30.60 -15.57 -0.53
N ILE A 396 31.65 -14.93 0.01
CA ILE A 396 31.66 -13.46 0.24
C ILE A 396 31.57 -12.70 -1.09
N ALA A 397 32.30 -13.12 -2.13
CA ALA A 397 32.21 -12.52 -3.46
C ALA A 397 30.79 -12.66 -4.05
N SER A 398 30.16 -13.83 -3.89
CA SER A 398 28.78 -14.09 -4.30
C SER A 398 27.78 -13.16 -3.60
N ALA A 399 27.92 -12.94 -2.29
CA ALA A 399 27.08 -12.01 -1.54
C ALA A 399 27.22 -10.54 -2.02
N PHE A 400 28.41 -10.12 -2.48
CA PHE A 400 28.58 -8.81 -3.12
C PHE A 400 27.96 -8.76 -4.52
N LEU A 401 28.11 -9.83 -5.33
CA LEU A 401 27.47 -9.92 -6.65
C LEU A 401 25.94 -9.87 -6.56
N ASP A 402 25.33 -10.55 -5.59
CA ASP A 402 23.88 -10.47 -5.36
C ASP A 402 23.43 -9.01 -5.11
N ILE A 403 24.22 -8.16 -4.43
CA ILE A 403 23.91 -6.73 -4.29
C ILE A 403 23.98 -6.00 -5.64
N GLY A 404 25.03 -6.22 -6.43
CA GLY A 404 25.17 -5.62 -7.77
C GLY A 404 24.00 -6.00 -8.68
N GLN A 405 23.62 -7.28 -8.67
CA GLN A 405 22.47 -7.80 -9.40
C GLN A 405 21.17 -7.14 -8.94
N ASN A 406 20.96 -6.96 -7.64
CA ASN A 406 19.78 -6.26 -7.10
C ASN A 406 19.72 -4.76 -7.50
N VAL A 407 20.86 -4.06 -7.51
CA VAL A 407 20.94 -2.65 -7.93
C VAL A 407 20.68 -2.51 -9.44
N ILE A 408 21.15 -3.45 -10.25
CA ILE A 408 20.83 -3.53 -11.69
C ILE A 408 19.35 -3.88 -11.89
N ALA A 409 18.79 -4.85 -11.17
CA ALA A 409 17.38 -5.24 -11.27
C ALA A 409 16.44 -4.05 -10.96
N ASN A 410 16.73 -3.30 -9.90
CA ASN A 410 15.98 -2.08 -9.59
C ASN A 410 16.09 -1.03 -10.71
N TYR A 411 17.25 -0.87 -11.34
CA TYR A 411 17.40 0.07 -12.45
C TYR A 411 16.61 -0.36 -13.70
N ILE A 412 16.62 -1.66 -14.04
CA ILE A 412 15.91 -2.14 -15.23
C ILE A 412 14.39 -2.08 -15.01
N ARG A 413 13.90 -2.38 -13.81
CA ARG A 413 12.48 -2.17 -13.42
C ARG A 413 12.08 -0.69 -13.26
N GLY A 414 13.02 0.24 -13.44
CA GLY A 414 12.77 1.67 -13.27
C GLY A 414 12.30 2.04 -11.86
N ASP A 415 12.84 1.40 -10.82
CA ASP A 415 12.61 1.77 -9.43
C ASP A 415 12.98 3.25 -9.22
N GLU A 416 12.01 4.05 -8.78
CA GLU A 416 12.14 5.52 -8.78
C GLU A 416 13.23 5.98 -7.80
N ALA A 417 13.54 5.21 -6.75
CA ALA A 417 14.63 5.47 -5.82
C ALA A 417 16.02 5.16 -6.45
N GLU A 418 16.19 4.03 -7.13
CA GLU A 418 17.40 3.72 -7.89
C GLU A 418 17.61 4.72 -9.05
N LEU A 419 16.56 5.06 -9.79
CA LEU A 419 16.59 6.12 -10.79
C LEU A 419 16.96 7.47 -10.15
N GLU A 420 16.53 7.76 -8.93
CA GLU A 420 16.89 8.99 -8.20
C GLU A 420 18.38 8.98 -7.84
N ARG A 421 18.89 7.87 -7.31
CA ARG A 421 20.34 7.67 -7.08
C ARG A 421 21.14 7.86 -8.38
N ARG A 422 20.59 7.48 -9.54
CA ARG A 422 21.19 7.69 -10.87
C ARG A 422 21.02 9.09 -11.46
N ARG A 423 20.18 9.95 -10.87
CA ARG A 423 19.98 11.36 -11.23
C ARG A 423 20.76 12.31 -10.32
N TYR A 424 20.95 11.98 -9.04
CA TYR A 424 21.63 12.85 -8.06
C TYR A 424 22.81 12.15 -7.38
N TYR A 425 24.03 12.59 -7.71
CA TYR A 425 25.23 12.18 -6.98
C TYR A 425 25.26 12.89 -5.61
N ASN A 426 24.65 12.28 -4.62
CA ASN A 426 24.55 12.81 -3.26
C ASN A 426 25.87 12.65 -2.49
N SER A 427 26.58 13.75 -2.25
CA SER A 427 27.85 13.77 -1.50
C SER A 427 27.72 13.61 0.03
N ARG A 428 26.51 13.40 0.58
CA ARG A 428 26.27 13.08 2.00
C ARG A 428 26.34 11.58 2.30
N ASN A 429 26.39 10.74 1.27
CA ASN A 429 26.59 9.29 1.36
C ASN A 429 27.72 8.90 0.40
N ASN A 430 28.19 7.65 0.45
CA ASN A 430 29.42 7.23 -0.25
C ASN A 430 29.28 7.05 -1.80
N GLY A 431 28.21 7.62 -2.39
CA GLY A 431 27.94 7.62 -3.82
C GLY A 431 27.77 6.23 -4.43
N TYR A 432 28.05 6.10 -5.73
CA TYR A 432 28.26 4.79 -6.38
C TYR A 432 29.70 4.28 -6.24
N ASP A 433 30.62 5.09 -5.70
CA ASP A 433 32.03 4.70 -5.51
C ASP A 433 32.18 3.50 -4.56
N VAL A 434 31.22 3.31 -3.66
CA VAL A 434 31.14 2.12 -2.79
C VAL A 434 31.04 0.85 -3.62
N TYR A 435 30.26 0.84 -4.71
CA TYR A 435 30.11 -0.33 -5.57
C TYR A 435 31.41 -0.66 -6.30
N THR A 436 32.16 0.35 -6.77
CA THR A 436 33.52 0.13 -7.32
C THR A 436 34.40 -0.59 -6.31
N ARG A 437 34.52 -0.09 -5.08
CA ARG A 437 35.33 -0.72 -4.02
C ARG A 437 34.83 -2.12 -3.63
N MET A 438 33.51 -2.32 -3.65
CA MET A 438 32.85 -3.59 -3.34
C MET A 438 33.14 -4.66 -4.42
N PHE A 439 33.17 -4.26 -5.70
CA PHE A 439 33.52 -5.16 -6.79
C PHE A 439 35.04 -5.32 -7.00
N GLU A 440 35.87 -4.36 -6.59
CA GLU A 440 37.32 -4.60 -6.39
C GLU A 440 37.55 -5.72 -5.36
N VAL A 441 36.78 -5.75 -4.27
CA VAL A 441 36.81 -6.85 -3.29
C VAL A 441 36.32 -8.15 -3.91
N ALA A 442 35.13 -8.18 -4.52
CA ALA A 442 34.61 -9.39 -5.15
C ALA A 442 35.57 -9.97 -6.20
N PHE A 443 36.20 -9.12 -7.02
CA PHE A 443 37.19 -9.50 -8.03
C PHE A 443 38.49 -10.02 -7.39
N LYS A 444 38.95 -9.43 -6.28
CA LYS A 444 40.11 -9.94 -5.51
C LYS A 444 39.85 -11.32 -4.90
N LEU A 445 38.65 -11.56 -4.39
CA LEU A 445 38.28 -12.79 -3.69
C LEU A 445 37.98 -13.96 -4.63
N SER A 446 37.55 -13.68 -5.86
CA SER A 446 37.12 -14.67 -6.84
C SER A 446 38.20 -15.21 -7.77
N LYS A 447 39.46 -14.74 -7.67
CA LYS A 447 40.54 -15.01 -8.64
C LYS A 447 40.79 -16.48 -9.00
N GLU A 448 40.54 -17.41 -8.07
CA GLU A 448 40.76 -18.83 -8.31
C GLU A 448 39.59 -19.50 -9.09
N GLU A 449 38.44 -18.81 -9.26
CA GLU A 449 37.26 -19.27 -10.01
C GLU A 449 36.90 -18.34 -11.19
N LYS A 450 37.09 -18.82 -12.42
CA LYS A 450 36.96 -18.01 -13.65
C LYS A 450 35.60 -17.32 -13.81
N TYR A 451 34.49 -18.04 -13.55
CA TYR A 451 33.13 -17.52 -13.75
C TYR A 451 32.85 -16.34 -12.81
N TYR A 452 33.08 -16.55 -11.50
CA TYR A 452 32.96 -15.53 -10.47
C TYR A 452 33.89 -14.34 -10.72
N ASN A 453 35.12 -14.60 -11.16
CA ASN A 453 36.09 -13.54 -11.46
C ASN A 453 35.61 -12.67 -12.63
N THR A 454 35.11 -13.28 -13.71
CA THR A 454 34.57 -12.56 -14.87
C THR A 454 33.33 -11.73 -14.49
N LYS A 455 32.35 -12.28 -13.76
CA LYS A 455 31.17 -11.53 -13.32
C LYS A 455 31.52 -10.38 -12.37
N ALA A 456 32.51 -10.56 -11.49
CA ALA A 456 33.02 -9.48 -10.64
C ALA A 456 33.77 -8.40 -11.44
N GLU A 457 34.48 -8.76 -12.50
CA GLU A 457 35.15 -7.83 -13.41
C GLU A 457 34.15 -7.00 -14.25
N VAL A 458 33.08 -7.64 -14.77
CA VAL A 458 31.95 -6.95 -15.42
C VAL A 458 31.35 -5.91 -14.48
N PHE A 459 31.01 -6.30 -13.25
CA PHE A 459 30.39 -5.38 -12.29
C PHE A 459 31.37 -4.28 -11.84
N LEU A 460 32.65 -4.60 -11.62
CA LEU A 460 33.70 -3.61 -11.32
C LEU A 460 33.76 -2.52 -12.40
N HIS A 461 33.87 -2.93 -13.67
CA HIS A 461 33.94 -1.97 -14.78
C HIS A 461 32.61 -1.22 -15.00
N TYR A 462 31.47 -1.90 -14.95
CA TYR A 462 30.16 -1.26 -15.12
C TYR A 462 29.86 -0.22 -14.03
N PHE A 463 30.07 -0.56 -12.76
CA PHE A 463 29.82 0.35 -11.65
C PHE A 463 30.84 1.49 -11.58
N SER A 464 32.09 1.26 -12.00
CA SER A 464 33.09 2.33 -12.15
C SER A 464 32.73 3.31 -13.26
N GLY A 465 32.32 2.82 -14.44
CA GLY A 465 31.84 3.66 -15.53
C GLY A 465 30.58 4.46 -15.14
N LEU A 466 29.67 3.87 -14.37
CA LEU A 466 28.50 4.55 -13.82
C LEU A 466 28.87 5.63 -12.78
N ALA A 467 29.77 5.32 -11.84
CA ALA A 467 30.23 6.28 -10.83
C ALA A 467 30.96 7.48 -11.47
N LEU A 468 31.78 7.24 -12.51
CA LEU A 468 32.39 8.29 -13.32
C LEU A 468 31.35 9.12 -14.07
N ARG A 469 30.36 8.48 -14.74
CA ARG A 469 29.27 9.18 -15.42
C ARG A 469 28.49 10.10 -14.47
N LEU A 470 28.24 9.64 -13.25
CA LEU A 470 27.49 10.40 -12.24
C LEU A 470 28.24 11.65 -11.74
N LYS A 471 29.56 11.70 -11.88
CA LYS A 471 30.39 12.84 -11.51
C LYS A 471 30.52 13.90 -12.61
N ILE A 472 30.12 13.60 -13.86
CA ILE A 472 30.16 14.55 -14.98
C ILE A 472 29.49 15.90 -14.64
N PRO A 473 28.29 15.96 -14.02
CA PRO A 473 27.63 17.25 -13.71
C PRO A 473 28.26 18.03 -12.54
N LEU A 474 29.36 17.54 -11.95
CA LEU A 474 30.03 18.13 -10.79
C LEU A 474 31.39 18.78 -11.13
N THR A 475 31.81 18.75 -12.40
CA THR A 475 33.11 19.23 -12.87
C THR A 475 32.94 20.20 -14.03
N GLU A 476 33.80 21.23 -14.09
CA GLU A 476 33.90 22.13 -15.25
C GLU A 476 34.62 21.46 -16.44
N ASN A 477 35.44 20.42 -16.17
CA ASN A 477 36.09 19.59 -17.19
C ASN A 477 35.42 18.20 -17.21
N ALA A 478 34.40 18.08 -18.05
CA ALA A 478 33.59 16.86 -18.21
C ALA A 478 34.29 15.78 -19.05
N ASP A 479 34.96 16.17 -20.13
CA ASP A 479 35.43 15.27 -21.20
C ASP A 479 36.33 14.14 -20.68
N SER A 480 37.21 14.45 -19.73
CA SER A 480 38.09 13.47 -19.09
C SER A 480 37.30 12.36 -18.37
N LEU A 481 36.23 12.71 -17.65
CA LEU A 481 35.36 11.72 -17.00
C LEU A 481 34.52 10.92 -18.01
N VAL A 482 34.14 11.53 -19.14
CA VAL A 482 33.39 10.86 -20.21
C VAL A 482 34.24 9.78 -20.88
N GLU A 483 35.50 10.07 -21.25
CA GLU A 483 36.39 9.07 -21.87
C GLU A 483 36.80 7.95 -20.89
N LEU A 484 37.02 8.28 -19.61
CA LEU A 484 37.25 7.26 -18.58
C LEU A 484 36.02 6.37 -18.39
N ALA A 485 34.82 6.95 -18.30
CA ALA A 485 33.59 6.18 -18.18
C ALA A 485 33.32 5.29 -19.41
N LEU A 486 33.57 5.79 -20.62
CA LEU A 486 33.48 5.02 -21.86
C LEU A 486 34.50 3.88 -21.90
N THR A 487 35.70 4.09 -21.37
CA THR A 487 36.75 3.07 -21.28
C THR A 487 36.31 1.92 -20.38
N GLU A 488 35.77 2.23 -19.19
CA GLU A 488 35.26 1.20 -18.27
C GLU A 488 34.04 0.48 -18.84
N GLN A 489 33.04 1.19 -19.38
CA GLN A 489 31.86 0.53 -19.96
C GLN A 489 32.20 -0.35 -21.17
N LYS A 490 33.24 -0.02 -21.95
CA LYS A 490 33.72 -0.87 -23.06
C LYS A 490 34.43 -2.14 -22.58
N LYS A 491 35.12 -2.12 -21.43
CA LYS A 491 35.64 -3.35 -20.80
C LYS A 491 34.50 -4.25 -20.32
N ALA A 492 33.51 -3.66 -19.62
CA ALA A 492 32.35 -4.40 -19.16
C ALA A 492 31.58 -5.06 -20.33
N LEU A 493 31.38 -4.33 -21.43
CA LEU A 493 30.72 -4.89 -22.63
C LEU A 493 31.54 -5.99 -23.31
N ALA A 494 32.87 -5.89 -23.34
CA ALA A 494 33.74 -6.92 -23.91
C ALA A 494 33.75 -8.25 -23.12
N LEU A 495 33.26 -8.21 -21.87
CA LEU A 495 33.10 -9.38 -21.00
C LEU A 495 31.65 -9.90 -20.97
N GLU A 496 30.64 -9.04 -21.19
CA GLU A 496 29.22 -9.39 -21.20
C GLU A 496 28.45 -8.69 -22.34
N GLU A 497 28.62 -9.16 -23.57
CA GLU A 497 28.10 -8.53 -24.80
C GLU A 497 26.57 -8.35 -24.81
N TYR A 498 25.81 -9.20 -24.12
CA TYR A 498 24.34 -9.20 -24.14
C TYR A 498 23.70 -8.38 -22.99
N ALA A 499 24.50 -7.63 -22.23
CA ALA A 499 24.03 -6.79 -21.14
C ALA A 499 23.40 -5.47 -21.63
N ALA A 500 22.08 -5.47 -21.84
CA ALA A 500 21.29 -4.30 -22.24
C ALA A 500 21.58 -3.04 -21.39
N TYR A 501 21.83 -3.21 -20.09
CA TYR A 501 22.11 -2.11 -19.17
C TYR A 501 23.44 -1.40 -19.45
N ILE A 502 24.46 -2.10 -19.97
CA ILE A 502 25.75 -1.50 -20.37
C ILE A 502 25.53 -0.63 -21.61
N TYR A 503 24.79 -1.15 -22.60
CA TYR A 503 24.44 -0.39 -23.80
C TYR A 503 23.65 0.88 -23.49
N ASN A 504 22.72 0.87 -22.53
CA ASN A 504 22.00 2.08 -22.14
C ASN A 504 22.92 3.12 -21.46
N GLU A 505 23.89 2.71 -20.63
CA GLU A 505 24.87 3.65 -20.08
C GLU A 505 25.90 4.14 -21.14
N LEU A 506 26.24 3.33 -22.15
CA LEU A 506 26.98 3.79 -23.33
C LEU A 506 26.19 4.85 -24.10
N GLY A 507 24.89 4.64 -24.34
CA GLY A 507 24.01 5.65 -24.95
C GLY A 507 23.97 6.96 -24.15
N ASN A 508 23.93 6.87 -22.81
CA ASN A 508 24.04 8.04 -21.93
C ASN A 508 25.37 8.78 -22.09
N LEU A 509 26.49 8.06 -22.26
CA LEU A 509 27.82 8.65 -22.42
C LEU A 509 28.03 9.30 -23.80
N TYR A 510 27.57 8.66 -24.88
CA TYR A 510 27.62 9.28 -26.22
C TYR A 510 26.71 10.52 -26.32
N LYS A 511 25.58 10.53 -25.60
CA LYS A 511 24.77 11.74 -25.38
C LYS A 511 25.53 12.85 -24.66
N TYR A 512 26.37 12.54 -23.67
CA TYR A 512 27.27 13.55 -23.05
C TYR A 512 28.34 14.05 -24.03
N LYS A 513 28.84 13.22 -24.96
CA LYS A 513 29.70 13.65 -26.07
C LYS A 513 28.98 14.46 -27.16
N ASN A 514 27.67 14.71 -27.01
CA ASN A 514 26.79 15.30 -28.01
C ASN A 514 26.71 14.49 -29.33
N ASP A 515 27.19 13.24 -29.34
CA ASP A 515 27.05 12.32 -30.46
C ASP A 515 25.70 11.61 -30.38
N SER A 516 24.71 12.25 -31.00
CA SER A 516 23.34 11.73 -31.05
C SER A 516 23.19 10.49 -31.93
N ALA A 517 24.10 10.22 -32.88
CA ALA A 517 23.97 9.09 -33.79
C ALA A 517 24.33 7.79 -33.07
N GLU A 518 25.50 7.76 -32.44
CA GLU A 518 25.91 6.61 -31.63
C GLU A 518 25.01 6.41 -30.40
N ALA A 519 24.53 7.50 -29.78
CA ALA A 519 23.56 7.39 -28.69
C ALA A 519 22.27 6.67 -29.12
N VAL A 520 21.72 6.97 -30.32
CA VAL A 520 20.58 6.22 -30.88
C VAL A 520 20.94 4.75 -31.11
N ASN A 521 22.10 4.45 -31.70
CA ASN A 521 22.53 3.08 -31.97
C ASN A 521 22.59 2.24 -30.68
N TYR A 522 23.20 2.75 -29.61
CA TYR A 522 23.32 2.04 -28.33
C TYR A 522 21.98 1.90 -27.60
N TYR A 523 21.12 2.94 -27.60
CA TYR A 523 19.78 2.80 -27.01
C TYR A 523 18.91 1.79 -27.78
N ILE A 524 18.97 1.78 -29.12
CA ILE A 524 18.26 0.77 -29.93
C ILE A 524 18.78 -0.64 -29.61
N LYS A 525 20.10 -0.85 -29.51
CA LYS A 525 20.66 -2.15 -29.11
C LYS A 525 20.21 -2.58 -27.71
N ALA A 526 20.08 -1.66 -26.76
CA ALA A 526 19.48 -1.95 -25.46
C ALA A 526 17.99 -2.39 -25.58
N THR A 527 17.17 -1.71 -26.40
CA THR A 527 15.78 -2.14 -26.65
C THR A 527 15.64 -3.46 -27.41
N GLN A 528 16.65 -3.88 -28.17
CA GLN A 528 16.67 -5.19 -28.82
C GLN A 528 16.99 -6.33 -27.85
N LEU A 529 17.75 -6.05 -26.79
CA LEU A 529 18.19 -7.03 -25.78
C LEU A 529 17.25 -7.11 -24.58
N SER A 530 16.50 -6.04 -24.30
CA SER A 530 15.39 -6.04 -23.33
C SER A 530 14.23 -5.20 -23.92
N PRO A 531 13.34 -5.82 -24.73
CA PRO A 531 12.25 -5.11 -25.41
C PRO A 531 11.23 -4.48 -24.48
N GLU A 532 11.08 -5.04 -23.28
CA GLU A 532 10.14 -4.59 -22.26
C GLU A 532 10.70 -3.45 -21.38
N TRP A 533 11.97 -3.09 -21.55
CA TRP A 533 12.60 -2.05 -20.74
C TRP A 533 12.24 -0.63 -21.20
N ALA A 534 11.50 0.10 -20.36
CA ALA A 534 11.05 1.46 -20.68
C ALA A 534 12.15 2.54 -20.66
N ILE A 535 13.27 2.35 -19.95
CA ILE A 535 14.28 3.41 -19.78
C ILE A 535 15.00 3.78 -21.10
N PRO A 536 15.49 2.84 -21.94
CA PRO A 536 16.05 3.17 -23.24
C PRO A 536 15.05 3.87 -24.18
N GLN A 537 13.77 3.49 -24.14
CA GLN A 537 12.70 4.13 -24.90
C GLN A 537 12.48 5.58 -24.42
N SER A 538 12.45 5.81 -23.10
CA SER A 538 12.38 7.16 -22.51
C SER A 538 13.65 7.98 -22.81
N ASN A 539 14.81 7.34 -22.92
CA ASN A 539 16.06 7.99 -23.31
C ASN A 539 16.07 8.41 -24.79
N LEU A 540 15.60 7.56 -25.70
CA LEU A 540 15.38 7.89 -27.12
C LEU A 540 14.40 9.05 -27.27
N SER A 541 13.28 9.04 -26.54
CA SER A 541 12.34 10.16 -26.50
C SER A 541 13.03 11.47 -26.07
N GLY A 542 13.81 11.45 -24.97
CA GLY A 542 14.57 12.61 -24.50
C GLY A 542 15.66 13.09 -25.47
N LEU A 543 16.22 12.19 -26.29
CA LEU A 543 17.21 12.53 -27.31
C LEU A 543 16.56 13.20 -28.52
N TYR A 544 15.43 12.68 -29.01
CA TYR A 544 14.66 13.29 -30.10
C TYR A 544 14.02 14.64 -29.69
N ILE A 545 13.69 14.84 -28.41
CA ILE A 545 13.34 16.17 -27.86
C ILE A 545 14.47 17.18 -28.08
N GLY A 546 15.74 16.78 -27.83
CA GLY A 546 16.92 17.62 -28.07
C GLY A 546 17.10 17.96 -29.55
N GLN A 547 16.83 17.00 -30.44
CA GLN A 547 16.83 17.19 -31.90
C GLN A 547 15.61 17.98 -32.42
N LYS A 548 14.60 18.23 -31.57
CA LYS A 548 13.30 18.86 -31.90
C LYS A 548 12.39 18.01 -32.81
N ASP A 549 12.67 16.71 -32.95
CA ASP A 549 11.78 15.76 -33.62
C ASP A 549 10.68 15.31 -32.64
N TYR A 550 9.69 16.18 -32.46
CA TYR A 550 8.62 16.00 -31.47
C TYR A 550 7.63 14.88 -31.81
N GLU A 551 7.63 14.35 -33.04
CA GLU A 551 6.79 13.22 -33.42
C GLU A 551 7.46 11.89 -33.08
N LYS A 552 8.74 11.69 -33.46
CA LYS A 552 9.50 10.52 -32.97
C LYS A 552 9.58 10.51 -31.45
N ALA A 553 9.83 11.68 -30.84
CA ALA A 553 9.89 11.79 -29.39
C ALA A 553 8.60 11.37 -28.67
N MET A 554 7.42 11.65 -29.26
CA MET A 554 6.15 11.19 -28.69
C MET A 554 5.97 9.68 -28.90
N ALA A 555 6.25 9.15 -30.10
CA ALA A 555 6.15 7.72 -30.37
C ALA A 555 7.00 6.88 -29.39
N TYR A 556 8.26 7.28 -29.15
CA TYR A 556 9.11 6.63 -28.14
C TYR A 556 8.62 6.84 -26.70
N ALA A 557 8.02 7.98 -26.38
CA ALA A 557 7.39 8.19 -25.07
C ALA A 557 6.14 7.32 -24.87
N GLU A 558 5.38 7.05 -25.92
CA GLU A 558 4.17 6.23 -25.86
C GLU A 558 4.46 4.73 -25.80
N VAL A 559 5.50 4.27 -26.49
CA VAL A 559 6.07 2.93 -26.26
C VAL A 559 6.55 2.81 -24.81
N ALA A 560 7.37 3.74 -24.33
CA ALA A 560 7.83 3.73 -22.94
C ALA A 560 6.66 3.73 -21.94
N ASP A 561 5.61 4.52 -22.18
CA ASP A 561 4.42 4.63 -21.32
C ASP A 561 3.60 3.33 -21.35
N SER A 562 3.59 2.61 -22.47
CA SER A 562 2.94 1.30 -22.58
C SER A 562 3.68 0.20 -21.81
N LEU A 563 5.02 0.28 -21.75
CA LEU A 563 5.87 -0.66 -21.01
C LEU A 563 5.89 -0.39 -19.50
N GLN A 564 6.09 0.86 -19.09
CA GLN A 564 6.11 1.26 -17.67
C GLN A 564 5.24 2.48 -17.41
N LYS A 565 4.08 2.26 -16.80
CA LYS A 565 3.23 3.35 -16.28
C LYS A 565 3.92 4.07 -15.11
N ASN A 566 3.64 5.36 -14.98
CA ASN A 566 4.12 6.22 -13.89
C ASN A 566 5.66 6.39 -13.81
N LEU A 567 6.41 6.13 -14.87
CA LEU A 567 7.84 6.46 -14.93
C LEU A 567 8.03 8.00 -15.09
N GLN A 568 8.81 8.62 -14.18
CA GLN A 568 8.89 10.09 -14.10
C GLN A 568 9.40 10.75 -15.39
N SER A 569 10.44 10.17 -16.00
CA SER A 569 11.09 10.72 -17.20
C SER A 569 10.16 10.79 -18.40
N ILE A 570 9.23 9.83 -18.52
CA ILE A 570 8.19 9.84 -19.56
C ILE A 570 7.27 11.04 -19.35
N SER A 571 6.81 11.26 -18.12
CA SER A 571 5.93 12.39 -17.80
C SER A 571 6.61 13.72 -18.09
N ILE A 572 7.90 13.88 -17.74
CA ILE A 572 8.71 15.05 -18.10
C ILE A 572 8.81 15.23 -19.62
N ASN A 573 9.11 14.15 -20.37
CA ASN A 573 9.26 14.18 -21.82
C ASN A 573 7.93 14.54 -22.52
N ARG A 574 6.82 13.88 -22.17
CA ARG A 574 5.48 14.16 -22.75
C ARG A 574 5.04 15.58 -22.41
N GLY A 575 5.28 16.05 -21.19
CA GLY A 575 5.04 17.44 -20.80
C GLY A 575 5.82 18.44 -21.68
N TYR A 576 7.11 18.17 -21.92
CA TYR A 576 7.94 19.03 -22.77
C TYR A 576 7.49 19.01 -24.24
N ILE A 577 7.12 17.85 -24.78
CA ILE A 577 6.60 17.75 -26.15
C ILE A 577 5.29 18.55 -26.27
N HIS A 578 4.37 18.43 -25.32
CA HIS A 578 3.13 19.22 -25.31
C HIS A 578 3.41 20.73 -25.18
N GLU A 579 4.36 21.14 -24.33
CA GLU A 579 4.79 22.54 -24.20
C GLU A 579 5.33 23.09 -25.53
N LYS A 580 6.16 22.33 -26.25
CA LYS A 580 6.72 22.76 -27.55
C LYS A 580 5.75 22.69 -28.71
N LYS A 581 4.71 21.85 -28.64
CA LYS A 581 3.55 21.91 -29.54
C LYS A 581 2.53 22.99 -29.15
N GLY A 582 2.81 23.82 -28.14
CA GLY A 582 1.94 24.92 -27.70
C GLY A 582 0.73 24.51 -26.85
N ASN A 583 0.59 23.21 -26.53
CA ASN A 583 -0.46 22.69 -25.67
C ASN A 583 0.01 22.74 -24.20
N LEU A 584 -0.01 23.94 -23.63
CA LEU A 584 0.34 24.21 -22.24
C LEU A 584 -0.59 23.50 -21.25
N LEU A 585 -1.87 23.27 -21.61
CA LEU A 585 -2.86 22.57 -20.79
C LEU A 585 -2.44 21.14 -20.44
N PHE A 586 -2.01 20.35 -21.42
CA PHE A 586 -1.55 18.98 -21.18
C PHE A 586 -0.08 18.91 -20.76
N ALA A 587 0.71 19.96 -21.02
CA ALA A 587 2.04 20.11 -20.43
C ALA A 587 1.96 20.22 -18.91
N GLU A 588 1.05 21.07 -18.39
CA GLU A 588 0.77 21.23 -16.96
C GLU A 588 0.43 19.89 -16.29
N GLU A 589 -0.55 19.15 -16.81
CA GLU A 589 -0.96 17.82 -16.32
C GLU A 589 0.22 16.85 -16.25
N TYR A 590 1.04 16.76 -17.30
CA TYR A 590 2.21 15.86 -17.30
C TYR A 590 3.30 16.27 -16.31
N TYR A 591 3.54 17.56 -16.09
CA TYR A 591 4.51 18.00 -15.09
C TYR A 591 3.99 17.82 -13.66
N HIS A 592 2.69 17.98 -13.42
CA HIS A 592 2.07 17.62 -12.14
C HIS A 592 2.17 16.11 -11.88
N ASN A 593 1.88 15.27 -12.88
CA ASN A 593 2.10 13.82 -12.78
C ASN A 593 3.57 13.48 -12.46
N ALA A 594 4.54 14.17 -13.08
CA ALA A 594 5.97 13.98 -12.78
C ALA A 594 6.35 14.37 -11.34
N ILE A 595 5.66 15.34 -10.72
CA ILE A 595 5.84 15.71 -9.31
C ILE A 595 5.20 14.68 -8.38
N ASP A 596 4.01 14.19 -8.72
CA ASP A 596 3.28 13.19 -7.94
C ASP A 596 3.98 11.82 -7.93
N ILE A 597 4.77 11.51 -8.96
CA ILE A 597 5.69 10.36 -9.03
C ILE A 597 6.93 10.61 -8.15
N ASN A 598 7.63 11.73 -8.33
CA ASN A 598 8.77 12.11 -7.49
C ASN A 598 8.92 13.63 -7.38
N ASN A 599 8.70 14.13 -6.16
CA ASN A 599 8.67 15.55 -5.86
C ASN A 599 10.08 16.19 -5.71
N ARG A 600 11.17 15.42 -5.74
CA ARG A 600 12.54 15.93 -5.53
C ARG A 600 13.17 16.53 -6.79
N HIS A 601 12.73 16.13 -7.99
CA HIS A 601 13.31 16.64 -9.23
C HIS A 601 12.91 18.10 -9.49
N PHE A 602 13.88 19.01 -9.62
CA PHE A 602 13.62 20.43 -9.89
C PHE A 602 12.94 20.71 -11.24
N LEU A 603 13.11 19.84 -12.24
CA LEU A 603 12.77 20.15 -13.63
C LEU A 603 11.26 20.29 -13.87
N PRO A 604 10.38 19.37 -13.40
CA PRO A 604 8.92 19.58 -13.44
C PRO A 604 8.48 20.94 -12.90
N TYR A 605 9.00 21.36 -11.74
CA TYR A 605 8.70 22.66 -11.14
C TYR A 605 9.17 23.81 -12.04
N GLU A 606 10.41 23.76 -12.55
CA GLU A 606 10.92 24.78 -13.46
C GLU A 606 10.05 24.91 -14.74
N ARG A 607 9.62 23.78 -15.33
CA ARG A 607 8.73 23.80 -16.50
C ARG A 607 7.33 24.34 -16.15
N LEU A 608 6.77 23.97 -15.00
CA LEU A 608 5.50 24.54 -14.52
C LEU A 608 5.59 26.04 -14.25
N GLY A 609 6.75 26.54 -13.83
CA GLY A 609 7.05 27.97 -13.76
C GLY A 609 6.89 28.65 -15.12
N TYR A 610 7.51 28.10 -16.17
CA TYR A 610 7.37 28.60 -17.54
C TYR A 610 5.94 28.47 -18.10
N VAL A 611 5.26 27.34 -17.86
CA VAL A 611 3.87 27.12 -18.28
C VAL A 611 2.95 28.16 -17.65
N ASN A 612 3.00 28.34 -16.33
CA ASN A 612 2.16 29.30 -15.62
C ASN A 612 2.49 30.75 -16.01
N MET A 613 3.77 31.08 -16.24
CA MET A 613 4.18 32.41 -16.71
C MET A 613 3.66 32.72 -18.12
N ASN A 614 3.57 31.72 -19.00
CA ASN A 614 3.00 31.86 -20.33
C ASN A 614 1.47 32.00 -20.27
N THR A 615 0.79 31.22 -19.44
CA THR A 615 -0.67 31.33 -19.21
C THR A 615 -1.09 32.48 -18.29
N ALA A 616 -0.20 33.45 -18.04
CA ALA A 616 -0.38 34.63 -17.19
C ALA A 616 -0.72 34.37 -15.70
N ASN A 617 -0.49 33.15 -15.21
CA ASN A 617 -0.64 32.79 -13.79
C ASN A 617 0.64 33.09 -13.00
N TYR A 618 0.98 34.38 -12.90
CA TYR A 618 2.29 34.82 -12.38
C TYR A 618 2.53 34.46 -10.91
N ALA A 619 1.49 34.32 -10.09
CA ALA A 619 1.63 33.92 -8.69
C ALA A 619 2.12 32.47 -8.53
N MET A 620 1.50 31.56 -9.27
CA MET A 620 1.88 30.16 -9.34
C MET A 620 3.26 29.98 -10.00
N ALA A 621 3.57 30.77 -11.04
CA ALA A 621 4.88 30.75 -11.69
C ALA A 621 6.03 31.09 -10.74
N ASP A 622 5.87 32.13 -9.90
CA ASP A 622 6.88 32.54 -8.91
C ASP A 622 7.16 31.44 -7.88
N SER A 623 6.09 30.77 -7.42
CA SER A 623 6.15 29.61 -6.52
C SER A 623 6.92 28.45 -7.15
N PHE A 624 6.57 28.07 -8.38
CA PHE A 624 7.22 26.96 -9.07
C PHE A 624 8.70 27.20 -9.35
N PHE A 625 9.09 28.42 -9.71
CA PHE A 625 10.51 28.77 -9.84
C PHE A 625 11.25 28.74 -8.48
N TYR A 626 10.61 29.19 -7.39
CA TYR A 626 11.17 29.07 -6.04
C TYR A 626 11.38 27.60 -5.61
N GLU A 627 10.38 26.74 -5.83
CA GLU A 627 10.46 25.31 -5.52
C GLU A 627 11.56 24.61 -6.35
N ALA A 628 11.74 24.98 -7.62
CA ALA A 628 12.84 24.50 -8.44
C ALA A 628 14.21 24.93 -7.89
N ASP A 629 14.34 26.18 -7.46
CA ASP A 629 15.57 26.75 -6.87
C ASP A 629 15.88 26.15 -5.47
N LEU A 630 14.87 25.78 -4.68
CA LEU A 630 15.07 24.98 -3.47
C LEU A 630 15.65 23.60 -3.78
N ARG A 631 15.12 22.88 -4.78
CA ARG A 631 15.61 21.54 -5.15
C ARG A 631 17.02 21.57 -5.74
N LYS A 632 17.39 22.64 -6.44
CA LYS A 632 18.77 22.93 -6.86
C LYS A 632 19.73 23.18 -5.67
N LYS A 633 19.22 23.53 -4.49
CA LYS A 633 20.01 23.74 -3.26
C LYS A 633 20.05 22.52 -2.35
N GLY A 634 18.98 21.72 -2.31
CA GLY A 634 18.93 20.39 -1.67
C GLY A 634 19.93 19.38 -2.27
N TYR A 635 20.67 19.78 -3.31
CA TYR A 635 21.90 19.14 -3.77
C TYR A 635 23.00 19.10 -2.68
N HIS A 636 22.96 20.00 -1.67
CA HIS A 636 23.90 20.07 -0.54
C HIS A 636 23.21 20.53 0.77
N PHE A 637 23.38 19.83 1.91
CA PHE A 637 22.74 20.20 3.19
C PHE A 637 23.46 19.71 4.48
N LYS A 638 23.05 20.27 5.64
CA LYS A 638 23.43 19.94 7.04
C LYS A 638 22.23 20.22 7.98
N ALA A 639 22.15 19.58 9.16
CA ALA A 639 20.97 19.55 10.05
C ALA A 639 21.26 19.89 11.53
N ASN A 640 20.22 20.28 12.32
CA ASN A 640 20.06 20.03 13.78
C ASN A 640 18.72 20.56 14.42
N ASP A 641 18.40 20.07 15.64
CA ASP A 641 17.52 20.61 16.76
C ASP A 641 15.95 20.50 16.74
N LEU A 642 15.33 19.89 17.80
CA LEU A 642 13.86 19.80 18.17
C LEU A 642 13.57 19.17 19.58
N LEU A 643 12.59 19.64 20.43
CA LEU A 643 12.01 19.01 21.68
C LEU A 643 10.47 19.38 22.06
N PRO A 644 9.93 19.65 23.33
CA PRO A 644 8.69 18.93 23.86
C PRO A 644 7.59 19.59 24.84
N ASN A 645 6.35 19.05 24.82
CA ASN A 645 5.38 18.57 25.88
C ASN A 645 4.54 19.36 26.98
N SER A 646 3.34 18.77 27.29
CA SER A 646 2.44 18.82 28.51
C SER A 646 1.30 19.91 28.64
N TYR A 647 0.16 19.82 29.37
CA TYR A 647 -0.56 18.79 30.21
C TYR A 647 -2.13 19.03 30.35
N VAL A 648 -2.89 18.29 31.22
CA VAL A 648 -4.41 18.09 31.31
C VAL A 648 -4.88 17.70 32.78
N ASP A 649 -6.16 17.53 33.24
CA ASP A 649 -7.45 18.32 33.43
C ASP A 649 -8.48 17.51 34.32
N GLU A 650 -9.51 18.10 35.02
CA GLU A 650 -10.56 17.31 35.82
C GLU A 650 -11.96 18.00 36.15
N TYR A 651 -12.93 17.29 36.81
CA TYR A 651 -14.41 17.59 36.94
C TYR A 651 -15.14 17.07 38.25
N ASN A 652 -16.43 17.40 38.55
CA ASN A 652 -17.20 16.88 39.76
C ASN A 652 -18.78 16.88 39.71
N THR A 653 -19.53 16.42 40.77
CA THR A 653 -20.99 15.99 40.77
C THR A 653 -21.90 16.38 42.00
N MET A 654 -23.23 16.01 42.06
CA MET A 654 -24.29 16.42 43.07
C MET A 654 -25.45 15.40 43.40
N THR A 655 -26.37 15.69 44.36
CA THR A 655 -27.23 14.74 45.17
C THR A 655 -28.79 15.00 45.26
N ARG A 656 -29.56 14.35 46.20
CA ARG A 656 -31.06 14.26 46.34
C ARG A 656 -31.62 14.52 47.80
N VAL A 657 -32.96 14.44 48.05
CA VAL A 657 -33.72 14.94 49.26
C VAL A 657 -34.79 13.94 49.82
N HIS A 658 -35.26 14.08 51.09
CA HIS A 658 -36.23 13.22 51.86
C HIS A 658 -37.18 14.01 52.83
N CYS A 659 -38.16 13.37 53.52
CA CYS A 659 -39.10 13.94 54.54
C CYS A 659 -39.37 12.94 55.69
N ASP A 660 -39.40 13.37 56.97
CA ASP A 660 -39.55 12.50 58.17
C ASP A 660 -40.91 12.64 58.91
N PHE A 661 -41.39 11.61 59.63
CA PHE A 661 -42.61 11.67 60.48
C PHE A 661 -42.75 10.54 61.54
N ASP A 662 -43.72 10.70 62.46
CA ASP A 662 -44.10 9.70 63.49
C ASP A 662 -45.46 9.06 63.19
N SER A 663 -45.44 7.78 62.80
CA SER A 663 -46.63 7.00 62.43
C SER A 663 -47.67 6.80 63.55
N THR A 664 -47.30 6.96 64.82
CA THR A 664 -48.20 6.71 65.96
C THR A 664 -49.13 7.88 66.27
N LYS A 665 -48.83 9.07 65.74
CA LYS A 665 -49.53 10.34 66.02
C LYS A 665 -50.44 10.80 64.88
N LEU A 666 -50.44 10.08 63.74
CA LEU A 666 -51.21 10.44 62.56
C LEU A 666 -52.72 10.34 62.79
N SER A 667 -53.48 11.32 62.31
CA SER A 667 -54.94 11.30 62.36
C SER A 667 -55.48 10.11 61.55
N PRO A 668 -56.46 9.34 62.07
CA PRO A 668 -57.07 8.22 61.32
C PRO A 668 -57.72 8.61 59.98
N ALA A 669 -57.94 9.90 59.72
CA ALA A 669 -58.50 10.43 58.48
C ALA A 669 -57.47 11.10 57.55
N ASP A 670 -56.19 11.18 57.93
CA ASP A 670 -55.16 11.91 57.18
C ASP A 670 -54.74 11.18 55.89
N ILE A 671 -55.31 11.63 54.77
CA ILE A 671 -55.00 11.14 53.42
C ILE A 671 -53.55 11.46 53.02
N PHE A 672 -53.00 12.60 53.44
CA PHE A 672 -51.68 13.07 52.98
C PHE A 672 -50.54 12.32 53.67
N ALA A 673 -50.61 12.15 54.99
CA ALA A 673 -49.60 11.41 55.73
C ALA A 673 -49.66 9.90 55.45
N PHE A 674 -50.86 9.28 55.35
CA PHE A 674 -50.94 7.87 54.94
C PHE A 674 -50.48 7.65 53.49
N PHE A 675 -50.76 8.57 52.57
CA PHE A 675 -50.20 8.47 51.22
C PHE A 675 -48.67 8.63 51.21
N THR A 676 -48.14 9.64 51.90
CA THR A 676 -46.69 9.88 51.98
C THR A 676 -45.96 8.69 52.60
N TRP A 677 -46.47 8.14 53.70
CA TRP A 677 -45.96 6.91 54.30
C TRP A 677 -46.02 5.73 53.32
N GLY A 678 -47.16 5.53 52.65
CA GLY A 678 -47.33 4.44 51.68
C GLY A 678 -46.36 4.51 50.51
N VAL A 679 -46.06 5.72 50.01
CA VAL A 679 -45.10 5.93 48.92
C VAL A 679 -43.64 5.87 49.39
N GLN A 680 -43.31 6.28 50.62
CA GLN A 680 -41.98 6.06 51.18
C GLN A 680 -41.69 4.58 51.44
N GLU A 681 -42.67 3.83 51.97
CA GLU A 681 -42.58 2.36 52.11
C GLU A 681 -42.41 1.67 50.74
N TYR A 682 -43.01 2.21 49.67
CA TYR A 682 -42.78 1.79 48.29
C TYR A 682 -41.35 2.14 47.80
N GLU A 683 -40.84 3.34 48.08
CA GLU A 683 -39.49 3.77 47.69
C GLU A 683 -38.39 2.93 48.36
N ILE A 684 -38.62 2.41 49.58
CA ILE A 684 -37.75 1.40 50.23
C ILE A 684 -38.14 -0.06 49.92
N LYS A 685 -39.05 -0.29 48.97
CA LYS A 685 -39.54 -1.60 48.48
C LYS A 685 -40.26 -2.50 49.50
N ASN A 686 -40.79 -1.93 50.57
CA ASN A 686 -41.64 -2.64 51.54
C ASN A 686 -43.10 -2.73 51.07
N PHE A 687 -43.31 -3.41 49.93
CA PHE A 687 -44.58 -3.45 49.19
C PHE A 687 -45.79 -3.87 50.06
N THR A 688 -45.60 -4.82 50.98
CA THR A 688 -46.65 -5.31 51.88
C THR A 688 -47.16 -4.22 52.82
N ASN A 689 -46.26 -3.39 53.39
CA ASN A 689 -46.66 -2.23 54.18
C ASN A 689 -47.25 -1.14 53.29
N ALA A 690 -46.61 -0.84 52.16
CA ALA A 690 -47.08 0.18 51.21
C ALA A 690 -48.55 -0.07 50.81
N ILE A 691 -48.90 -1.28 50.35
CA ILE A 691 -50.29 -1.66 50.03
C ILE A 691 -51.20 -1.57 51.27
N ARG A 692 -50.77 -2.06 52.43
CA ARG A 692 -51.56 -2.02 53.67
C ARG A 692 -51.91 -0.59 54.11
N ILE A 693 -50.99 0.36 53.88
CA ILE A 693 -51.15 1.78 54.25
C ILE A 693 -51.94 2.52 53.17
N LEU A 694 -51.62 2.34 51.88
CA LEU A 694 -52.35 2.93 50.75
C LEU A 694 -53.81 2.47 50.70
N LYS A 695 -54.13 1.23 51.10
CA LYS A 695 -55.53 0.79 51.26
C LYS A 695 -56.33 1.60 52.29
N LYS A 696 -55.69 2.29 53.25
CA LYS A 696 -56.39 3.28 54.10
C LYS A 696 -56.81 4.52 53.30
N VAL A 697 -55.95 5.00 52.39
CA VAL A 697 -56.25 6.14 51.53
C VAL A 697 -57.45 5.81 50.61
N ILE A 698 -57.51 4.61 50.03
CA ILE A 698 -58.71 4.14 49.29
C ILE A 698 -59.97 4.09 50.17
N ALA A 699 -59.84 3.68 51.44
CA ALA A 699 -60.98 3.61 52.36
C ALA A 699 -61.53 5.01 52.73
N LEU A 700 -60.67 6.03 52.76
CA LEU A 700 -61.01 7.43 53.03
C LEU A 700 -61.51 8.15 51.77
N ASP A 701 -60.89 7.93 50.62
CA ASP A 701 -61.35 8.40 49.31
C ASP A 701 -61.21 7.32 48.22
N LYS A 702 -62.36 6.78 47.83
CA LYS A 702 -62.52 5.72 46.81
C LYS A 702 -62.29 6.21 45.37
N THR A 703 -62.01 7.50 45.18
CA THR A 703 -61.80 8.18 43.88
C THR A 703 -60.48 8.96 43.82
N ASN A 704 -59.59 8.74 44.79
CA ASN A 704 -58.26 9.34 44.85
C ASN A 704 -57.40 8.81 43.68
N PRO A 705 -56.91 9.67 42.77
CA PRO A 705 -56.17 9.22 41.59
C PRO A 705 -54.75 8.73 41.93
N LEU A 706 -54.09 9.30 42.95
CA LEU A 706 -52.72 8.96 43.33
C LEU A 706 -52.61 7.55 43.90
N VAL A 707 -53.54 7.17 44.77
CA VAL A 707 -53.45 5.88 45.46
C VAL A 707 -53.60 4.70 44.49
N PHE A 708 -54.46 4.82 43.48
CA PHE A 708 -54.58 3.81 42.43
C PHE A 708 -53.33 3.74 41.56
N HIS A 709 -52.77 4.88 41.13
CA HIS A 709 -51.52 4.93 40.38
C HIS A 709 -50.33 4.30 41.14
N TYR A 710 -50.12 4.67 42.40
CA TYR A 710 -49.02 4.11 43.21
C TYR A 710 -49.25 2.65 43.60
N MET A 711 -50.49 2.21 43.84
CA MET A 711 -50.78 0.78 44.01
C MET A 711 -50.61 -0.03 42.72
N GLY A 712 -50.94 0.54 41.56
CA GLY A 712 -50.62 -0.06 40.25
C GLY A 712 -49.13 -0.26 40.07
N LYS A 713 -48.32 0.75 40.43
CA LYS A 713 -46.84 0.68 40.37
C LYS A 713 -46.27 -0.37 41.34
N ILE A 714 -46.84 -0.51 42.54
CA ILE A 714 -46.46 -1.59 43.46
C ILE A 714 -46.80 -2.96 42.88
N TYR A 715 -48.04 -3.18 42.40
CA TYR A 715 -48.45 -4.47 41.82
C TYR A 715 -47.65 -4.80 40.54
N PHE A 716 -47.31 -3.81 39.74
CA PHE A 716 -46.41 -3.94 38.58
C PHE A 716 -44.99 -4.39 38.98
N ASP A 717 -44.40 -3.76 40.00
CA ASP A 717 -43.09 -4.16 40.53
C ASP A 717 -43.12 -5.54 41.21
N GLN A 718 -44.29 -5.99 41.67
CA GLN A 718 -44.56 -7.35 42.17
C GLN A 718 -44.95 -8.35 41.07
N GLN A 719 -45.04 -7.94 39.80
CA GLN A 719 -45.46 -8.76 38.65
C GLN A 719 -46.90 -9.34 38.77
N GLN A 720 -47.75 -8.67 39.55
CA GLN A 720 -49.17 -9.00 39.71
C GLN A 720 -49.98 -8.27 38.63
N TRP A 721 -50.02 -8.85 37.42
CA TRP A 721 -50.52 -8.16 36.22
C TRP A 721 -52.02 -7.83 36.28
N GLU A 722 -52.87 -8.75 36.76
CA GLU A 722 -54.32 -8.54 36.92
C GLU A 722 -54.62 -7.39 37.90
N GLU A 723 -53.97 -7.38 39.06
CA GLU A 723 -54.15 -6.32 40.04
C GLU A 723 -53.54 -4.98 39.60
N ALA A 724 -52.40 -5.01 38.89
CA ALA A 724 -51.79 -3.82 38.30
C ALA A 724 -52.70 -3.20 37.23
N GLU A 725 -53.20 -4.00 36.29
CA GLU A 725 -54.14 -3.58 35.24
C GLU A 725 -55.39 -2.93 35.85
N LEU A 726 -56.00 -3.59 36.84
CA LEU A 726 -57.17 -3.07 37.55
C LEU A 726 -56.89 -1.73 38.25
N MET A 727 -55.75 -1.59 38.93
CA MET A 727 -55.38 -0.34 39.59
C MET A 727 -55.11 0.78 38.58
N PHE A 728 -54.37 0.53 37.48
CA PHE A 728 -54.12 1.54 36.45
C PHE A 728 -55.40 1.92 35.70
N ASN A 729 -56.30 0.98 35.40
CA ASN A 729 -57.60 1.30 34.80
C ASN A 729 -58.50 2.13 35.75
N PHE A 730 -58.41 1.96 37.08
CA PHE A 730 -59.03 2.89 38.04
C PHE A 730 -58.32 4.24 38.10
N ALA A 731 -57.00 4.29 38.00
CA ALA A 731 -56.22 5.53 37.96
C ALA A 731 -56.61 6.38 36.74
N ILE A 732 -56.58 5.80 35.52
CA ILE A 732 -57.06 6.42 34.27
C ILE A 732 -58.50 6.92 34.41
N LYS A 733 -59.39 6.11 35.00
CA LYS A 733 -60.82 6.44 35.16
C LYS A 733 -61.08 7.61 36.12
N TYR A 734 -60.25 7.80 37.15
CA TYR A 734 -60.43 8.85 38.16
C TYR A 734 -59.39 9.98 38.08
N ALA A 735 -58.48 9.91 37.11
CA ALA A 735 -57.47 10.89 36.79
C ALA A 735 -58.07 12.30 36.69
N LYS A 736 -57.34 13.29 37.20
CA LYS A 736 -57.76 14.69 37.25
C LYS A 736 -56.69 15.53 36.56
N PRO A 737 -57.05 16.41 35.60
CA PRO A 737 -56.11 17.42 35.09
C PRO A 737 -55.51 18.23 36.25
N LEU A 738 -54.29 18.75 36.08
CA LEU A 738 -53.53 19.39 37.16
C LEU A 738 -54.35 20.43 37.94
N ASP A 739 -55.08 21.32 37.26
CA ASP A 739 -55.91 22.34 37.91
C ASP A 739 -57.01 21.74 38.81
N ASP A 740 -57.62 20.63 38.39
CA ASP A 740 -58.65 19.93 39.15
C ASP A 740 -58.05 19.02 40.24
N PHE A 741 -56.84 18.52 40.04
CA PHE A 741 -56.06 17.86 41.09
C PHE A 741 -55.66 18.85 42.19
N THR A 742 -55.22 20.07 41.84
CA THR A 742 -54.92 21.13 42.81
C THR A 742 -56.17 21.55 43.59
N LYS A 743 -57.32 21.74 42.93
CA LYS A 743 -58.61 21.98 43.61
C LYS A 743 -59.00 20.83 44.55
N TYR A 744 -58.74 19.58 44.13
CA TYR A 744 -58.98 18.39 44.93
C TYR A 744 -58.08 18.35 46.18
N VAL A 745 -56.78 18.59 46.05
CA VAL A 745 -55.83 18.70 47.17
C VAL A 745 -56.27 19.79 48.15
N ASP A 746 -56.61 20.97 47.63
CA ASP A 746 -57.15 22.08 48.43
C ASP A 746 -58.44 21.71 49.18
N SER A 747 -59.31 20.92 48.55
CA SER A 747 -60.56 20.45 49.16
C SER A 747 -60.32 19.42 50.26
N VAL A 748 -59.40 18.47 50.06
CA VAL A 748 -59.02 17.48 51.10
C VAL A 748 -58.34 18.19 52.28
N LYS A 749 -57.45 19.15 52.00
CA LYS A 749 -56.79 19.98 53.02
C LYS A 749 -57.78 20.82 53.83
N LYS A 750 -58.78 21.44 53.19
CA LYS A 750 -59.82 22.24 53.88
C LYS A 750 -60.85 21.42 54.64
N ALA A 751 -60.99 20.13 54.35
CA ALA A 751 -61.95 19.24 55.00
C ALA A 751 -61.50 18.74 56.39
N GLN A 752 -60.24 18.98 56.79
CA GLN A 752 -59.67 18.49 58.05
C GLN A 752 -58.77 19.52 58.73
N THR A 753 -58.49 19.33 60.02
CA THR A 753 -57.56 20.15 60.81
C THR A 753 -56.56 19.26 61.52
N PHE A 754 -55.28 19.41 61.21
CA PHE A 754 -54.20 18.56 61.73
C PHE A 754 -53.54 19.17 62.98
N THR A 755 -53.01 18.31 63.85
CA THR A 755 -52.42 18.69 65.14
C THR A 755 -50.88 18.60 65.17
N TYR A 756 -50.26 18.47 64.01
CA TYR A 756 -48.82 18.35 63.77
C TYR A 756 -48.44 19.13 62.50
N ASP A 757 -47.15 19.41 62.30
CA ASP A 757 -46.70 19.99 61.03
C ASP A 757 -46.98 18.99 59.89
N HIS A 758 -47.55 19.54 58.82
CA HIS A 758 -48.18 18.83 57.71
C HIS A 758 -47.57 19.28 56.36
N ALA A 759 -46.72 20.31 56.36
CA ALA A 759 -46.18 20.92 55.14
C ALA A 759 -45.37 19.95 54.27
N CYS A 760 -44.55 19.06 54.88
CA CYS A 760 -43.79 18.04 54.12
C CYS A 760 -44.73 17.07 53.40
N PHE A 761 -45.88 16.69 53.99
CA PHE A 761 -46.81 15.74 53.37
C PHE A 761 -47.64 16.39 52.26
N GLU A 762 -48.08 17.64 52.44
CA GLU A 762 -48.75 18.40 51.38
C GLU A 762 -47.84 18.60 50.16
N ASP A 763 -46.62 19.08 50.40
CA ASP A 763 -45.62 19.30 49.37
C ASP A 763 -45.22 17.98 48.66
N PHE A 764 -45.00 16.91 49.43
CA PHE A 764 -44.71 15.58 48.88
C PHE A 764 -45.89 15.06 48.04
N PHE A 765 -47.12 15.07 48.57
CA PHE A 765 -48.33 14.61 47.87
C PHE A 765 -48.57 15.40 46.58
N TYR A 766 -48.39 16.73 46.62
CA TYR A 766 -48.49 17.59 45.44
C TYR A 766 -47.41 17.27 44.41
N LYS A 767 -46.16 17.03 44.86
CA LYS A 767 -45.03 16.59 44.02
C LYS A 767 -45.13 15.14 43.51
N LYS A 768 -46.09 14.34 43.99
CA LYS A 768 -46.42 13.02 43.45
C LYS A 768 -47.56 13.03 42.41
N TYR A 769 -48.03 14.21 41.98
CA TYR A 769 -48.91 14.32 40.82
C TYR A 769 -48.29 13.67 39.57
N TYR A 770 -49.09 12.89 38.85
CA TYR A 770 -48.73 12.24 37.58
C TYR A 770 -49.62 12.75 36.45
N ALA A 771 -49.13 12.71 35.21
CA ALA A 771 -49.97 12.93 34.03
C ALA A 771 -50.67 11.63 33.62
N ILE A 772 -51.89 11.70 33.11
CA ILE A 772 -52.66 10.50 32.69
C ILE A 772 -51.92 9.62 31.65
N THR A 773 -50.97 10.20 30.91
CA THR A 773 -50.05 9.50 30.00
C THR A 773 -49.19 8.46 30.71
N GLU A 774 -48.82 8.70 31.97
CA GLU A 774 -48.03 7.77 32.79
C GLU A 774 -48.82 6.49 33.09
N ASP A 775 -50.13 6.57 33.38
CA ASP A 775 -50.97 5.39 33.56
C ASP A 775 -51.22 4.64 32.26
N TYR A 776 -51.51 5.34 31.14
CA TYR A 776 -51.64 4.68 29.84
C TYR A 776 -50.32 3.96 29.45
N TYR A 777 -49.16 4.54 29.81
CA TYR A 777 -47.84 3.94 29.58
C TYR A 777 -47.61 2.71 30.47
N PHE A 778 -47.99 2.78 31.76
CA PHE A 778 -47.92 1.63 32.67
C PHE A 778 -48.87 0.52 32.25
N ALA A 779 -50.13 0.81 31.93
CA ALA A 779 -51.11 -0.18 31.48
C ALA A 779 -50.66 -0.86 30.16
N GLY A 780 -50.18 -0.09 29.18
CA GLY A 780 -49.57 -0.66 27.97
C GLY A 780 -48.36 -1.56 28.28
N THR A 781 -47.57 -1.20 29.29
CA THR A 781 -46.41 -2.00 29.73
C THR A 781 -46.83 -3.23 30.55
N VAL A 782 -47.94 -3.21 31.29
CA VAL A 782 -48.55 -4.40 31.92
C VAL A 782 -48.91 -5.41 30.85
N TYR A 783 -49.71 -5.02 29.85
CA TYR A 783 -50.08 -5.91 28.75
C TYR A 783 -48.84 -6.39 27.95
N GLU A 784 -47.83 -5.55 27.73
CA GLU A 784 -46.59 -5.96 27.05
C GLU A 784 -45.80 -7.03 27.84
N ARG A 785 -45.78 -6.94 29.18
CA ARG A 785 -45.15 -7.92 30.08
C ARG A 785 -45.96 -9.20 30.22
N TRP A 786 -47.28 -9.08 30.20
CA TRP A 786 -48.25 -10.17 30.24
C TRP A 786 -48.45 -10.86 28.87
N ASN A 787 -47.76 -10.37 27.83
CA ASN A 787 -47.78 -10.87 26.45
C ASN A 787 -49.11 -10.67 25.68
N HIS A 788 -49.92 -9.71 26.13
CA HIS A 788 -51.12 -9.20 25.46
C HIS A 788 -50.72 -8.07 24.48
N LEU A 789 -50.23 -8.46 23.31
CA LEU A 789 -49.48 -7.55 22.42
C LEU A 789 -50.38 -6.56 21.67
N GLN A 790 -51.61 -6.92 21.35
CA GLN A 790 -52.57 -6.07 20.65
C GLN A 790 -53.10 -4.96 21.57
N GLU A 791 -53.37 -5.31 22.82
CA GLU A 791 -53.78 -4.42 23.89
C GLU A 791 -52.64 -3.44 24.23
N ALA A 792 -51.41 -3.93 24.37
CA ALA A 792 -50.23 -3.07 24.53
C ALA A 792 -50.08 -2.07 23.37
N GLU A 793 -50.23 -2.52 22.11
CA GLU A 793 -50.18 -1.65 20.93
C GLU A 793 -51.26 -0.55 20.96
N MET A 794 -52.49 -0.90 21.38
CA MET A 794 -53.59 0.06 21.54
C MET A 794 -53.28 1.14 22.58
N TYR A 795 -52.79 0.76 23.77
CA TYR A 795 -52.48 1.71 24.83
C TYR A 795 -51.34 2.66 24.43
N PHE A 796 -50.26 2.15 23.82
CA PHE A 796 -49.17 3.02 23.34
C PHE A 796 -49.61 3.94 22.19
N LYS A 797 -50.45 3.46 21.26
CA LYS A 797 -51.07 4.31 20.23
C LYS A 797 -51.96 5.41 20.82
N LYS A 798 -52.70 5.13 21.91
CA LYS A 798 -53.56 6.13 22.57
C LYS A 798 -52.76 7.30 23.16
N ILE A 799 -51.60 7.04 23.75
CA ILE A 799 -50.70 8.10 24.25
C ILE A 799 -50.24 8.99 23.09
N ILE A 800 -49.83 8.39 21.97
CA ILE A 800 -49.35 9.08 20.77
C ILE A 800 -50.46 9.93 20.12
N GLU A 801 -51.71 9.44 20.13
CA GLU A 801 -52.88 10.18 19.65
C GLU A 801 -53.19 11.41 20.51
N LEU A 802 -53.13 11.26 21.84
CA LEU A 802 -53.43 12.33 22.79
C LEU A 802 -52.29 13.38 22.87
N TYR A 803 -51.03 12.95 22.71
CA TYR A 803 -49.83 13.77 22.92
C TYR A 803 -48.81 13.60 21.78
N PRO A 804 -49.16 14.00 20.54
CA PRO A 804 -48.36 13.72 19.34
C PRO A 804 -47.00 14.42 19.36
N GLY A 805 -45.97 13.65 19.73
CA GLY A 805 -44.57 14.06 19.64
C GLY A 805 -43.94 14.58 20.94
N SER A 806 -44.70 14.70 22.04
CA SER A 806 -44.11 15.01 23.36
C SER A 806 -43.75 13.75 24.15
N GLU A 807 -44.53 12.67 24.02
CA GLU A 807 -44.38 11.45 24.84
C GLU A 807 -43.44 10.41 24.20
N PHE A 808 -42.14 10.70 24.19
CA PHE A 808 -41.10 9.85 23.56
C PHE A 808 -41.17 8.37 24.00
N GLY A 809 -41.44 8.10 25.28
CA GLY A 809 -41.52 6.74 25.82
C GLY A 809 -42.59 5.86 25.15
N ALA A 810 -43.73 6.43 24.78
CA ALA A 810 -44.79 5.70 24.09
C ALA A 810 -44.41 5.31 22.66
N TYR A 811 -43.69 6.18 21.95
CA TYR A 811 -43.13 5.85 20.64
C TYR A 811 -42.10 4.71 20.75
N ILE A 812 -41.16 4.78 21.70
CA ILE A 812 -40.16 3.71 21.95
C ILE A 812 -40.86 2.37 22.10
N LYS A 813 -41.85 2.30 22.99
CA LYS A 813 -42.61 1.09 23.26
C LYS A 813 -43.34 0.57 22.02
N LEU A 814 -44.00 1.45 21.26
CA LEU A 814 -44.72 1.06 20.06
C LEU A 814 -43.79 0.47 18.98
N TRP A 815 -42.66 1.12 18.66
CA TRP A 815 -41.77 0.60 17.61
C TRP A 815 -41.02 -0.66 18.06
N GLN A 816 -40.63 -0.77 19.34
CA GLN A 816 -40.01 -2.00 19.87
C GLN A 816 -40.99 -3.18 19.88
N LEU A 817 -42.27 -2.94 20.17
CA LEU A 817 -43.33 -3.94 20.07
C LEU A 817 -43.54 -4.42 18.62
N LEU A 818 -43.50 -3.50 17.66
CA LEU A 818 -43.58 -3.81 16.22
C LEU A 818 -42.33 -4.56 15.73
N GLU A 819 -41.12 -4.19 16.17
CA GLU A 819 -39.88 -4.95 15.92
C GLU A 819 -39.96 -6.38 16.47
N ARG A 820 -40.53 -6.58 17.67
CA ARG A 820 -40.75 -7.91 18.27
C ARG A 820 -41.73 -8.77 17.46
N GLN A 821 -42.69 -8.15 16.78
CA GLN A 821 -43.67 -8.80 15.90
C GLN A 821 -43.17 -8.97 14.44
N GLY A 822 -41.97 -8.51 14.11
CA GLY A 822 -41.44 -8.53 12.73
C GLY A 822 -42.07 -7.49 11.78
N ARG A 823 -42.85 -6.54 12.31
CA ARG A 823 -43.55 -5.48 11.54
C ARG A 823 -42.61 -4.29 11.27
N PHE A 824 -41.47 -4.57 10.66
CA PHE A 824 -40.35 -3.62 10.54
C PHE A 824 -40.70 -2.32 9.82
N ASN A 825 -41.48 -2.35 8.73
CA ASN A 825 -41.89 -1.13 8.02
C ASN A 825 -42.75 -0.21 8.90
N GLU A 826 -43.65 -0.78 9.71
CA GLU A 826 -44.48 0.01 10.64
C GLU A 826 -43.63 0.58 11.79
N ALA A 827 -42.65 -0.17 12.29
CA ALA A 827 -41.67 0.34 13.26
C ALA A 827 -40.86 1.52 12.69
N GLU A 828 -40.34 1.40 11.46
CA GLU A 828 -39.61 2.44 10.74
C GLU A 828 -40.46 3.72 10.61
N ASP A 829 -41.75 3.58 10.26
CA ASP A 829 -42.67 4.71 10.12
C ASP A 829 -43.08 5.35 11.45
N VAL A 830 -43.21 4.58 12.55
CA VAL A 830 -43.42 5.15 13.89
C VAL A 830 -42.24 6.03 14.31
N ILE A 831 -41.00 5.58 14.08
CA ILE A 831 -39.79 6.38 14.38
C ILE A 831 -39.73 7.64 13.48
N LYS A 832 -39.98 7.51 12.17
CA LYS A 832 -40.06 8.68 11.26
C LYS A 832 -41.11 9.68 11.70
N ASN A 833 -42.29 9.22 12.13
CA ASN A 833 -43.39 10.09 12.51
C ASN A 833 -43.11 10.84 13.82
N TYR A 834 -42.43 10.21 14.79
CA TYR A 834 -41.88 10.92 15.96
C TYR A 834 -40.95 12.08 15.54
N GLY A 835 -40.05 11.82 14.58
CA GLY A 835 -39.12 12.83 14.05
C GLY A 835 -39.75 13.94 13.21
N LYS A 836 -40.96 13.72 12.65
CA LYS A 836 -41.74 14.75 11.94
C LYS A 836 -42.48 15.69 12.90
N ALA A 837 -42.85 15.23 14.09
CA ALA A 837 -43.75 15.96 14.98
C ALA A 837 -43.17 17.28 15.52
N ASN A 838 -41.86 17.36 15.75
CA ASN A 838 -41.16 18.60 16.08
C ASN A 838 -39.68 18.55 15.66
N LYS A 839 -39.09 19.71 15.34
CA LYS A 839 -37.68 19.90 14.98
C LYS A 839 -36.71 19.40 16.06
N SER A 840 -37.10 19.46 17.34
CA SER A 840 -36.36 18.86 18.46
C SER A 840 -36.20 17.35 18.32
N ASN A 841 -37.26 16.67 17.87
CA ASN A 841 -37.37 15.22 17.87
C ASN A 841 -36.60 14.59 16.72
N LYS A 842 -36.42 15.34 15.62
CA LYS A 842 -35.72 14.89 14.41
C LYS A 842 -34.32 14.35 14.68
N GLU A 843 -33.57 14.95 15.61
CA GLU A 843 -32.24 14.50 16.00
C GLU A 843 -32.28 13.12 16.70
N THR A 844 -33.13 12.97 17.71
CA THR A 844 -33.37 11.70 18.40
C THR A 844 -33.91 10.62 17.48
N ALA A 845 -34.91 10.92 16.65
CA ALA A 845 -35.54 9.98 15.73
C ALA A 845 -34.56 9.43 14.68
N GLU A 846 -33.65 10.24 14.17
CA GLU A 846 -32.62 9.76 13.24
C GLU A 846 -31.55 8.91 13.94
N CYS A 847 -31.24 9.20 15.21
CA CYS A 847 -30.37 8.33 16.01
C CYS A 847 -31.00 6.95 16.24
N GLU A 848 -32.31 6.91 16.56
CA GLU A 848 -33.09 5.68 16.67
C GLU A 848 -33.23 4.94 15.34
N LEU A 849 -33.39 5.64 14.20
CA LEU A 849 -33.36 5.01 12.87
C LEU A 849 -31.98 4.36 12.58
N ASN A 850 -30.87 5.01 12.92
CA ASN A 850 -29.54 4.42 12.78
C ASN A 850 -29.38 3.15 13.65
N ALA A 851 -29.93 3.14 14.86
CA ALA A 851 -29.93 1.94 15.72
C ALA A 851 -30.87 0.84 15.19
N PHE A 852 -32.07 1.20 14.73
CA PHE A 852 -33.07 0.32 14.13
C PHE A 852 -32.54 -0.37 12.87
N TYR A 853 -31.97 0.38 11.93
CA TYR A 853 -31.43 -0.20 10.70
C TYR A 853 -30.30 -1.18 11.00
N ARG A 854 -29.39 -0.88 11.94
CA ARG A 854 -28.32 -1.82 12.34
C ARG A 854 -28.90 -3.13 12.88
N ARG A 855 -29.79 -3.07 13.88
CA ARG A 855 -30.51 -4.25 14.42
C ARG A 855 -31.27 -5.06 13.37
N THR A 856 -31.66 -4.43 12.26
CA THR A 856 -32.42 -5.06 11.18
C THR A 856 -31.49 -5.65 10.11
N ILE A 857 -30.38 -4.98 9.78
CA ILE A 857 -29.31 -5.49 8.91
C ILE A 857 -28.62 -6.70 9.56
N ASP A 858 -28.41 -6.70 10.88
CA ASP A 858 -27.88 -7.86 11.62
C ASP A 858 -28.77 -9.12 11.50
N LYS A 859 -30.06 -8.95 11.14
CA LYS A 859 -31.02 -10.03 10.86
C LYS A 859 -31.16 -10.35 9.37
N PHE A 860 -30.92 -9.38 8.50
CA PHE A 860 -31.11 -9.45 7.05
C PHE A 860 -29.89 -8.87 6.29
N PRO A 861 -28.69 -9.49 6.40
CA PRO A 861 -27.43 -8.92 5.92
C PRO A 861 -27.27 -8.86 4.38
N GLU A 862 -28.21 -9.46 3.64
CA GLU A 862 -28.26 -9.44 2.17
C GLU A 862 -29.33 -8.46 1.62
N ASP A 863 -30.11 -7.77 2.45
CA ASP A 863 -31.04 -6.73 1.98
C ASP A 863 -30.28 -5.43 1.67
N GLY A 864 -29.80 -5.33 0.44
CA GLY A 864 -29.11 -4.14 -0.07
C GLY A 864 -29.92 -2.85 0.05
N ASN A 865 -31.26 -2.91 0.04
CA ASN A 865 -32.13 -1.73 0.19
C ASN A 865 -32.20 -1.24 1.66
N LEU A 866 -32.26 -2.13 2.66
CA LEU A 866 -32.13 -1.75 4.07
C LEU A 866 -30.75 -1.14 4.35
N ILE A 867 -29.71 -1.73 3.78
CA ILE A 867 -28.33 -1.24 3.89
C ILE A 867 -28.19 0.14 3.20
N TYR A 868 -28.82 0.33 2.04
CA TYR A 868 -28.89 1.61 1.34
C TYR A 868 -29.68 2.69 2.10
N ARG A 869 -30.76 2.33 2.79
CA ARG A 869 -31.51 3.27 3.67
C ARG A 869 -30.61 3.78 4.80
N LEU A 870 -29.84 2.90 5.46
CA LEU A 870 -28.86 3.31 6.46
C LEU A 870 -27.74 4.17 5.88
N GLY A 871 -27.16 3.76 4.73
CA GLY A 871 -26.15 4.55 4.03
C GLY A 871 -26.64 5.95 3.65
N THR A 872 -27.90 6.07 3.22
CA THR A 872 -28.56 7.35 2.89
C THR A 872 -28.86 8.21 4.12
N LEU A 873 -29.27 7.61 5.24
CA LEU A 873 -29.42 8.31 6.52
C LEU A 873 -28.08 8.91 6.97
N LEU A 874 -27.02 8.08 7.02
CA LEU A 874 -25.68 8.49 7.40
C LEU A 874 -25.12 9.57 6.46
N TYR A 875 -25.34 9.43 5.16
CA TYR A 875 -25.04 10.46 4.16
C TYR A 875 -25.73 11.80 4.49
N SER A 876 -27.03 11.80 4.80
CA SER A 876 -27.74 13.04 5.12
C SER A 876 -27.23 13.73 6.40
N ARG A 877 -26.66 12.95 7.34
CA ARG A 877 -26.09 13.42 8.60
C ARG A 877 -24.60 13.78 8.54
N ALA A 878 -23.89 13.36 7.49
CA ALA A 878 -22.48 13.66 7.24
C ALA A 878 -22.13 15.16 7.10
N PHE A 879 -23.14 16.02 6.99
CA PHE A 879 -23.02 17.44 6.64
C PHE A 879 -23.68 18.39 7.67
N LEU A 880 -24.11 17.89 8.82
CA LEU A 880 -24.80 18.68 9.86
C LEU A 880 -23.95 18.81 11.13
N ASN A 881 -23.77 20.06 11.59
CA ASN A 881 -23.06 20.38 12.83
C ASN A 881 -23.77 19.77 14.05
N SER A 882 -22.99 19.22 15.00
CA SER A 882 -23.50 18.44 16.13
C SER A 882 -23.44 19.16 17.49
N ARG A 883 -24.26 18.69 18.43
CA ARG A 883 -24.14 18.95 19.89
C ARG A 883 -23.27 17.91 20.62
N VAL A 884 -23.08 16.74 20.02
CA VAL A 884 -22.21 15.65 20.51
C VAL A 884 -21.18 15.37 19.42
N PRO A 885 -19.90 15.80 19.58
CA PRO A 885 -18.98 15.87 18.46
C PRO A 885 -18.44 14.48 18.05
N TYR A 886 -18.85 13.98 16.88
CA TYR A 886 -18.10 12.96 16.16
C TYR A 886 -17.07 13.64 15.24
N PHE A 887 -15.82 13.17 15.32
CA PHE A 887 -14.70 13.67 14.52
C PHE A 887 -14.39 12.68 13.40
N ASP A 888 -14.77 13.04 12.17
CA ASP A 888 -14.69 12.20 10.97
C ASP A 888 -14.18 13.06 9.81
N THR A 889 -12.85 13.17 9.65
CA THR A 889 -12.20 14.05 8.66
C THR A 889 -11.06 13.34 7.93
N ILE A 890 -10.67 13.81 6.75
CA ILE A 890 -9.49 13.28 6.06
C ILE A 890 -8.31 14.21 6.28
N MET A 891 -7.24 13.69 6.89
CA MET A 891 -5.96 14.37 7.00
C MET A 891 -5.10 13.97 5.80
N ARG A 892 -4.83 14.93 4.90
CA ARG A 892 -3.87 14.76 3.81
C ARG A 892 -2.45 14.96 4.34
N PHE A 893 -1.55 14.08 3.93
CA PHE A 893 -0.11 14.13 4.20
C PHE A 893 0.62 14.35 2.86
N PRO A 894 0.80 15.61 2.40
CA PRO A 894 1.24 15.90 1.03
C PRO A 894 2.58 15.26 0.67
N LEU A 895 3.55 15.31 1.58
CA LEU A 895 4.90 14.76 1.41
C LEU A 895 4.92 13.22 1.28
N LEU A 896 3.89 12.53 1.80
CA LEU A 896 3.74 11.07 1.71
C LEU A 896 2.80 10.65 0.57
N ASN A 897 2.20 11.60 -0.17
CA ASN A 897 1.08 11.44 -1.11
C ASN A 897 -0.09 10.57 -0.55
N LYS A 898 -0.26 10.58 0.78
CA LYS A 898 -1.24 9.80 1.54
C LYS A 898 -2.36 10.67 2.08
N GLU A 899 -3.52 10.05 2.26
CA GLU A 899 -4.70 10.64 2.88
C GLU A 899 -5.24 9.63 3.89
N LEU A 900 -5.33 10.03 5.16
CA LEU A 900 -5.79 9.18 6.25
C LEU A 900 -7.14 9.67 6.75
N PHE A 901 -8.12 8.77 6.78
CA PHE A 901 -9.41 9.03 7.40
C PHE A 901 -9.24 8.97 8.93
N ILE A 902 -9.34 10.11 9.60
CA ILE A 902 -9.30 10.24 11.05
C ILE A 902 -10.72 10.14 11.57
N ASP A 903 -11.01 9.04 12.26
CA ASP A 903 -12.20 8.88 13.11
C ASP A 903 -11.89 9.24 14.57
N ILE A 904 -12.87 9.13 15.46
CA ILE A 904 -12.71 9.48 16.89
C ILE A 904 -11.72 8.57 17.64
N ASP A 905 -11.56 7.30 17.25
CA ASP A 905 -10.61 6.37 17.88
C ASP A 905 -9.17 6.66 17.45
N ILE A 906 -8.97 6.98 16.17
CA ILE A 906 -7.70 7.45 15.65
C ILE A 906 -7.39 8.81 16.26
N TYR A 907 -8.35 9.73 16.36
CA TYR A 907 -8.19 11.01 17.06
C TYR A 907 -7.74 10.81 18.51
N TYR A 908 -8.39 9.94 19.31
CA TYR A 908 -7.97 9.67 20.70
C TYR A 908 -6.62 8.93 20.83
N LYS A 909 -6.17 8.21 19.79
CA LYS A 909 -4.82 7.63 19.75
C LYS A 909 -3.77 8.68 19.39
N LEU A 910 -4.09 9.60 18.49
CA LEU A 910 -3.24 10.71 18.08
C LEU A 910 -3.14 11.79 19.17
N SER A 911 -4.25 12.14 19.84
CA SER A 911 -4.30 13.16 20.91
C SER A 911 -3.67 12.69 22.24
N LYS A 912 -3.21 11.43 22.31
CA LYS A 912 -2.33 10.93 23.38
C LYS A 912 -0.84 11.11 23.05
N VAL A 913 -0.53 11.79 21.95
CA VAL A 913 0.82 12.19 21.55
C VAL A 913 0.83 13.71 21.44
N ASP A 914 1.65 14.39 22.24
CA ASP A 914 1.66 15.87 22.35
C ASP A 914 1.89 16.59 21.01
N SER A 915 2.55 15.93 20.05
CA SER A 915 2.55 16.33 18.64
C SER A 915 2.77 15.14 17.72
N LEU A 916 2.06 15.07 16.60
CA LEU A 916 2.33 14.09 15.54
C LEU A 916 3.37 14.64 14.56
N ALA A 917 4.64 14.34 14.82
CA ALA A 917 5.73 14.74 13.94
C ALA A 917 5.77 13.89 12.66
N LEU A 918 5.27 14.45 11.56
CA LEU A 918 5.33 13.88 10.21
C LEU A 918 6.73 14.11 9.62
N TYR A 919 7.69 13.27 10.02
CA TYR A 919 9.06 13.37 9.53
C TYR A 919 9.17 12.95 8.05
N ASP A 920 9.51 13.91 7.19
CA ASP A 920 10.22 13.59 5.94
C ASP A 920 11.70 13.32 6.26
N LYS A 921 12.32 12.38 5.53
CA LYS A 921 13.78 12.16 5.53
C LYS A 921 14.49 12.97 4.43
N SER A 922 13.76 13.77 3.65
CA SER A 922 14.29 14.92 2.89
C SER A 922 14.23 16.19 3.75
N GLU A 923 15.38 16.82 4.02
CA GLU A 923 15.43 18.07 4.77
C GLU A 923 14.98 19.26 3.91
N THR A 924 13.87 19.91 4.26
CA THR A 924 13.86 21.24 4.95
C THR A 924 12.46 21.84 4.85
N GLY A 925 11.56 21.47 5.76
CA GLY A 925 10.22 22.05 5.81
C GLY A 925 9.35 21.44 6.88
N SER A 926 9.27 22.09 8.05
CA SER A 926 8.16 21.85 8.95
C SER A 926 6.93 22.56 8.40
N PHE A 927 5.83 21.83 8.24
CA PHE A 927 4.55 22.41 8.63
C PHE A 927 4.66 22.71 10.13
N ASP A 928 4.09 23.80 10.62
CA ASP A 928 4.02 24.04 12.08
C ASP A 928 3.50 22.75 12.75
N LYS A 929 4.15 22.30 13.84
CA LYS A 929 3.75 21.08 14.60
C LYS A 929 2.23 21.09 14.70
N ILE A 930 1.52 20.12 14.09
CA ILE A 930 0.07 20.05 14.21
C ILE A 930 -0.20 19.73 15.67
N GLY A 931 -0.47 20.80 16.44
CA GLY A 931 -0.72 20.73 17.87
C GLY A 931 -2.02 19.98 18.07
N LEU A 932 -1.91 18.72 18.50
CA LEU A 932 -3.04 17.89 18.90
C LEU A 932 -3.48 18.21 20.35
N GLY A 933 -3.16 19.43 20.83
CA GLY A 933 -3.76 20.00 22.02
C GLY A 933 -5.28 20.06 21.88
N LEU A 934 -5.98 19.91 23.00
CA LEU A 934 -7.38 19.48 23.07
C LEU A 934 -8.42 20.37 22.35
N LEU A 935 -8.00 21.52 21.80
CA LEU A 935 -8.87 22.54 21.18
C LEU A 935 -8.40 23.00 19.79
N SER A 936 -7.18 22.69 19.32
CA SER A 936 -6.58 23.39 18.16
C SER A 936 -7.07 22.92 16.79
N ILE A 937 -7.50 21.66 16.61
CA ILE A 937 -8.06 21.20 15.32
C ILE A 937 -9.46 21.77 15.06
N VAL A 938 -10.13 22.27 16.11
CA VAL A 938 -11.49 22.85 16.05
C VAL A 938 -11.48 24.25 15.40
N ASN A 939 -10.31 24.85 15.19
CA ASN A 939 -10.20 26.18 14.60
C ASN A 939 -10.40 26.11 13.07
N THR A 940 -11.64 26.27 12.62
CA THR A 940 -12.14 26.16 11.22
C THR A 940 -11.60 27.22 10.24
N SER A 941 -10.44 27.81 10.52
CA SER A 941 -9.76 28.75 9.62
C SER A 941 -9.25 28.00 8.38
N PRO A 942 -9.62 28.42 7.14
CA PRO A 942 -9.13 27.78 5.93
C PRO A 942 -7.61 27.91 5.80
N PHE A 943 -6.89 26.79 5.74
CA PHE A 943 -5.42 26.80 5.62
C PHE A 943 -5.01 26.71 4.15
N THR A 944 -4.57 27.83 3.58
CA THR A 944 -3.96 27.85 2.26
C THR A 944 -2.57 27.20 2.30
N ILE A 945 -2.40 26.08 1.60
CA ILE A 945 -1.11 25.39 1.47
C ILE A 945 -0.13 26.34 0.76
N PRO A 946 0.99 26.74 1.41
CA PRO A 946 1.93 27.69 0.84
C PRO A 946 2.42 27.26 -0.55
N GLY A 947 2.42 28.20 -1.49
CA GLY A 947 2.91 27.97 -2.85
C GLY A 947 1.97 27.25 -3.80
N THR A 948 0.78 26.81 -3.38
CA THR A 948 -0.20 26.13 -4.24
C THR A 948 -1.56 26.82 -4.35
N GLU A 949 -1.84 27.79 -3.48
CA GLU A 949 -3.15 28.46 -3.29
C GLU A 949 -4.31 27.50 -2.90
N ASP A 950 -4.06 26.20 -2.85
CA ASP A 950 -5.01 25.15 -2.49
C ASP A 950 -5.37 25.28 -1.01
N THR A 951 -6.66 25.50 -0.73
CA THR A 951 -7.15 25.86 0.60
C THR A 951 -7.80 24.67 1.29
N VAL A 952 -7.14 24.16 2.32
CA VAL A 952 -7.62 23.05 3.13
C VAL A 952 -8.64 23.55 4.14
N LEU A 953 -9.87 23.06 4.01
CA LEU A 953 -10.94 23.24 4.99
C LEU A 953 -10.98 22.01 5.90
N THR A 954 -10.80 22.20 7.20
CA THR A 954 -11.18 21.18 8.19
C THR A 954 -12.70 21.18 8.35
N ALA A 955 -13.32 20.01 8.23
CA ALA A 955 -14.77 19.90 8.44
C ALA A 955 -15.12 20.02 9.92
N GLY A 956 -16.21 20.72 10.23
CA GLY A 956 -16.75 20.80 11.60
C GLY A 956 -17.28 19.45 12.11
N PRO A 957 -17.44 19.29 13.44
CA PRO A 957 -17.88 18.04 14.05
C PRO A 957 -19.34 17.69 13.68
N ILE A 958 -19.57 16.42 13.39
CA ILE A 958 -20.82 15.89 12.82
C ILE A 958 -21.56 14.97 13.79
N TYR A 959 -22.81 14.60 13.45
CA TYR A 959 -23.68 13.80 14.32
C TYR A 959 -23.47 12.27 14.18
N MET A 960 -22.99 11.80 13.03
CA MET A 960 -22.80 10.37 12.72
C MET A 960 -21.54 10.17 11.86
N PRO A 961 -20.85 9.01 11.93
CA PRO A 961 -19.62 8.80 11.18
C PRO A 961 -19.85 8.72 9.67
N ARG A 962 -19.11 9.55 8.92
CA ARG A 962 -18.96 9.48 7.46
C ARG A 962 -18.34 8.17 7.02
N LYS A 963 -17.38 7.65 7.79
CA LYS A 963 -16.71 6.36 7.56
C LYS A 963 -17.71 5.20 7.54
N ASP A 964 -18.67 5.21 8.46
CA ASP A 964 -19.78 4.25 8.48
C ASP A 964 -20.71 4.45 7.28
N GLY A 965 -21.05 5.71 6.95
CA GLY A 965 -21.86 6.02 5.77
C GLY A 965 -21.27 5.46 4.47
N ILE A 966 -19.97 5.67 4.25
CA ILE A 966 -19.23 5.08 3.12
C ILE A 966 -19.28 3.55 3.17
N ARG A 967 -19.02 2.92 4.32
CA ARG A 967 -19.02 1.44 4.45
C ARG A 967 -20.38 0.83 4.06
N TYR A 968 -21.48 1.36 4.60
CA TYR A 968 -22.82 0.84 4.26
C TYR A 968 -23.22 1.16 2.81
N LEU A 969 -22.83 2.31 2.26
CA LEU A 969 -23.07 2.62 0.84
C LEU A 969 -22.29 1.67 -0.10
N ILE A 970 -21.04 1.32 0.22
CA ILE A 970 -20.27 0.31 -0.55
C ILE A 970 -20.96 -1.06 -0.47
N ARG A 971 -21.34 -1.52 0.72
CA ARG A 971 -22.06 -2.80 0.90
C ARG A 971 -23.42 -2.83 0.20
N ALA A 972 -24.11 -1.69 0.08
CA ALA A 972 -25.32 -1.60 -0.74
C ALA A 972 -25.02 -1.80 -2.24
N ALA A 973 -23.93 -1.21 -2.77
CA ALA A 973 -23.53 -1.40 -4.17
C ALA A 973 -23.07 -2.84 -4.51
N GLU A 974 -22.65 -3.64 -3.52
CA GLU A 974 -22.37 -5.07 -3.69
C GLU A 974 -23.65 -5.91 -3.87
N LEU A 975 -24.79 -5.43 -3.35
CA LEU A 975 -26.04 -6.19 -3.22
C LEU A 975 -27.18 -5.69 -4.13
N MET A 976 -26.99 -4.56 -4.83
CA MET A 976 -28.01 -3.93 -5.65
C MET A 976 -27.63 -3.93 -7.14
N SER A 977 -28.56 -4.32 -8.01
CA SER A 977 -28.38 -4.36 -9.46
C SER A 977 -28.90 -3.12 -10.21
N GLU A 978 -29.78 -2.33 -9.58
CA GLU A 978 -30.48 -1.21 -10.24
C GLU A 978 -29.53 -0.05 -10.54
N LYS A 979 -29.50 0.41 -11.79
CA LYS A 979 -28.52 1.41 -12.26
C LYS A 979 -28.69 2.76 -11.57
N GLU A 980 -29.93 3.18 -11.35
CA GLU A 980 -30.27 4.44 -10.69
C GLU A 980 -29.81 4.44 -9.22
N ALA A 981 -29.96 3.31 -8.54
CA ALA A 981 -29.44 3.13 -7.18
C ALA A 981 -27.91 3.11 -7.17
N LEU A 982 -27.26 2.39 -8.09
CA LEU A 982 -25.80 2.35 -8.21
C LEU A 982 -25.22 3.74 -8.57
N ALA A 983 -25.90 4.52 -9.42
CA ALA A 983 -25.51 5.89 -9.76
C ALA A 983 -25.53 6.81 -8.53
N ASP A 984 -26.63 6.79 -7.77
CA ASP A 984 -26.80 7.59 -6.54
C ASP A 984 -25.88 7.14 -5.40
N ILE A 985 -25.71 5.82 -5.18
CA ILE A 985 -24.80 5.28 -4.17
C ILE A 985 -23.36 5.77 -4.41
N ASN A 986 -22.89 5.65 -5.66
CA ASN A 986 -21.56 6.12 -6.03
C ASN A 986 -21.45 7.66 -5.92
N PHE A 987 -22.48 8.42 -6.30
CA PHE A 987 -22.53 9.87 -6.08
C PHE A 987 -22.42 10.23 -4.58
N LYS A 988 -23.17 9.55 -3.71
CA LYS A 988 -23.17 9.78 -2.26
C LYS A 988 -21.81 9.49 -1.63
N ILE A 989 -21.16 8.39 -1.99
CA ILE A 989 -19.80 8.06 -1.54
C ILE A 989 -18.82 9.15 -1.99
N ALA A 990 -18.86 9.52 -3.27
CA ALA A 990 -17.99 10.55 -3.84
C ALA A 990 -18.15 11.91 -3.15
N HIS A 991 -19.38 12.32 -2.86
CA HIS A 991 -19.69 13.58 -2.20
C HIS A 991 -19.28 13.58 -0.71
N ILE A 992 -19.39 12.45 0.01
CA ILE A 992 -18.81 12.32 1.37
C ILE A 992 -17.29 12.55 1.33
N TYR A 993 -16.58 11.88 0.42
CA TYR A 993 -15.12 12.06 0.27
C TYR A 993 -14.75 13.52 -0.07
N LEU A 994 -15.52 14.17 -0.95
CA LEU A 994 -15.31 15.57 -1.34
C LEU A 994 -15.42 16.51 -0.12
N VAL A 995 -16.50 16.41 0.66
CA VAL A 995 -16.73 17.28 1.84
C VAL A 995 -15.81 16.91 3.02
N ALA A 996 -15.33 15.67 3.09
CA ALA A 996 -14.29 15.27 4.03
C ALA A 996 -12.88 15.78 3.64
N GLY A 997 -12.73 16.42 2.49
CA GLY A 997 -11.48 17.06 2.01
C GLY A 997 -10.71 16.28 0.95
N SER A 998 -11.10 15.04 0.61
CA SER A 998 -10.40 14.23 -0.38
C SER A 998 -11.03 14.32 -1.78
N LYS A 999 -10.44 15.21 -2.59
CA LYS A 999 -10.61 15.21 -4.06
C LYS A 999 -10.17 13.86 -4.66
N LYS A 1000 -9.07 13.27 -4.15
CA LYS A 1000 -8.39 12.07 -4.69
C LYS A 1000 -9.17 10.78 -4.50
N GLN A 1001 -9.90 10.63 -3.39
CA GLN A 1001 -10.78 9.49 -3.11
C GLN A 1001 -12.20 9.71 -3.66
N SER A 1002 -12.60 10.97 -3.89
CA SER A 1002 -13.92 11.33 -4.43
C SER A 1002 -14.10 10.98 -5.92
N TYR A 1003 -13.15 11.39 -6.78
CA TYR A 1003 -13.34 11.31 -8.24
C TYR A 1003 -13.67 9.90 -8.80
N PRO A 1004 -13.11 8.76 -8.31
CA PRO A 1004 -13.40 7.45 -8.89
C PRO A 1004 -14.85 7.01 -8.67
N TYR A 1005 -15.49 7.52 -7.62
CA TYR A 1005 -16.90 7.24 -7.35
C TYR A 1005 -17.81 8.15 -8.19
N PHE A 1006 -17.42 9.39 -8.49
CA PHE A 1006 -18.13 10.18 -9.51
C PHE A 1006 -17.96 9.61 -10.93
N GLU A 1007 -16.80 9.05 -11.27
CA GLU A 1007 -16.60 8.28 -12.50
C GLU A 1007 -17.55 7.08 -12.57
N LYS A 1008 -17.61 6.24 -11.51
CA LYS A 1008 -18.57 5.13 -11.42
C LYS A 1008 -20.03 5.59 -11.51
N SER A 1009 -20.39 6.68 -10.86
CA SER A 1009 -21.74 7.27 -10.94
C SER A 1009 -22.13 7.56 -12.39
N LEU A 1010 -21.21 8.14 -13.18
CA LEU A 1010 -21.41 8.43 -14.61
C LEU A 1010 -21.36 7.21 -15.54
N VAL A 1011 -20.89 6.04 -15.08
CA VAL A 1011 -21.05 4.78 -15.83
C VAL A 1011 -22.49 4.30 -15.78
N PHE A 1012 -23.20 4.55 -14.68
CA PHE A 1012 -24.61 4.16 -14.50
C PHE A 1012 -25.59 5.24 -14.99
N ASP A 1013 -25.32 6.52 -14.73
CA ASP A 1013 -26.05 7.68 -15.29
C ASP A 1013 -25.10 8.62 -16.07
N PRO A 1014 -24.85 8.36 -17.36
CA PRO A 1014 -24.04 9.23 -18.21
C PRO A 1014 -24.65 10.61 -18.45
N ALA A 1015 -25.96 10.80 -18.27
CA ALA A 1015 -26.65 12.06 -18.56
C ALA A 1015 -26.51 13.11 -17.44
N ASN A 1016 -25.94 12.73 -16.30
CA ASN A 1016 -25.91 13.53 -15.08
C ASN A 1016 -25.00 14.77 -15.16
N ALA A 1017 -25.56 15.90 -15.63
CA ALA A 1017 -24.84 17.16 -15.73
C ALA A 1017 -24.26 17.65 -14.39
N ASN A 1018 -24.97 17.43 -13.27
CA ASN A 1018 -24.53 17.85 -11.95
C ASN A 1018 -23.28 17.08 -11.48
N THR A 1019 -23.29 15.75 -11.64
CA THR A 1019 -22.11 14.91 -11.36
C THR A 1019 -20.93 15.28 -12.25
N ARG A 1020 -21.16 15.55 -13.55
CA ARG A 1020 -20.10 16.03 -14.46
C ARG A 1020 -19.52 17.38 -14.02
N MET A 1021 -20.34 18.32 -13.56
CA MET A 1021 -19.87 19.62 -13.05
C MET A 1021 -18.96 19.47 -11.81
N GLN A 1022 -19.34 18.64 -10.82
CA GLN A 1022 -18.49 18.38 -9.65
C GLN A 1022 -17.18 17.66 -10.04
N LEU A 1023 -17.27 16.69 -10.96
CA LEU A 1023 -16.12 15.93 -11.44
C LEU A 1023 -15.12 16.81 -12.23
N ILE A 1024 -15.61 17.80 -13.00
CA ILE A 1024 -14.76 18.81 -13.66
C ILE A 1024 -13.91 19.58 -12.64
N ASP A 1025 -14.53 20.07 -11.56
CA ASP A 1025 -13.82 20.87 -10.56
C ASP A 1025 -12.81 20.04 -9.78
N ILE A 1026 -13.14 18.79 -9.49
CA ILE A 1026 -12.22 17.84 -8.85
C ILE A 1026 -11.06 17.51 -9.78
N TYR A 1027 -11.31 17.22 -11.06
CA TYR A 1027 -10.26 16.95 -12.03
C TYR A 1027 -9.34 18.15 -12.24
N ALA A 1028 -9.89 19.37 -12.39
CA ALA A 1028 -9.09 20.58 -12.54
C ALA A 1028 -8.23 20.85 -11.29
N ALA A 1029 -8.80 20.66 -10.09
CA ALA A 1029 -8.07 20.79 -8.82
C ALA A 1029 -7.14 19.59 -8.50
N LEU A 1030 -7.09 18.57 -9.36
CA LEU A 1030 -6.14 17.46 -9.36
C LEU A 1030 -5.24 17.48 -10.62
N TYR A 1031 -5.26 18.56 -11.40
CA TYR A 1031 -4.52 18.73 -12.66
C TYR A 1031 -4.76 17.63 -13.72
N LYS A 1032 -5.87 16.87 -13.61
CA LYS A 1032 -6.34 15.90 -14.61
C LYS A 1032 -7.00 16.61 -15.79
N ASN A 1033 -6.25 17.48 -16.44
CA ASN A 1033 -6.77 18.45 -17.41
C ASN A 1033 -7.45 17.79 -18.62
N ARG A 1034 -6.93 16.67 -19.14
CA ARG A 1034 -7.59 15.84 -20.18
C ARG A 1034 -8.98 15.39 -19.77
N ALA A 1035 -9.12 14.90 -18.55
CA ALA A 1035 -10.38 14.36 -18.04
C ALA A 1035 -11.40 15.49 -17.79
N ALA A 1036 -10.98 16.61 -17.20
CA ALA A 1036 -11.79 17.82 -17.09
C ALA A 1036 -12.21 18.35 -18.47
N PHE A 1037 -11.30 18.39 -19.45
CA PHE A 1037 -11.59 18.86 -20.81
C PHE A 1037 -12.63 17.98 -21.51
N TYR A 1038 -12.55 16.65 -21.38
CA TYR A 1038 -13.56 15.73 -21.92
C TYR A 1038 -14.95 15.99 -21.32
N GLN A 1039 -15.04 16.11 -20.00
CA GLN A 1039 -16.30 16.41 -19.32
C GLN A 1039 -16.87 17.79 -19.70
N LEU A 1040 -16.00 18.79 -19.89
CA LEU A 1040 -16.38 20.14 -20.34
C LEU A 1040 -16.93 20.14 -21.77
N ASN A 1041 -16.28 19.44 -22.71
CA ASN A 1041 -16.78 19.31 -24.08
C ASN A 1041 -18.13 18.56 -24.09
N TYR A 1042 -18.28 17.47 -23.33
CA TYR A 1042 -19.56 16.77 -23.22
C TYR A 1042 -20.71 17.69 -22.78
N LEU A 1043 -20.50 18.54 -21.76
CA LEU A 1043 -21.52 19.51 -21.33
C LEU A 1043 -21.79 20.60 -22.39
N TYR A 1044 -20.80 20.97 -23.20
CA TYR A 1044 -20.99 21.93 -24.29
C TYR A 1044 -21.83 21.32 -25.43
N ASP A 1045 -21.45 20.12 -25.88
CA ASP A 1045 -22.11 19.40 -26.97
C ASP A 1045 -23.55 18.99 -26.59
N SER A 1046 -23.80 18.61 -25.33
CA SER A 1046 -25.14 18.34 -24.80
C SER A 1046 -25.96 19.60 -24.49
N SER A 1047 -25.41 20.80 -24.70
CA SER A 1047 -26.01 22.11 -24.33
C SER A 1047 -26.35 22.27 -22.84
N GLN A 1048 -25.74 21.47 -21.96
CA GLN A 1048 -25.91 21.53 -20.49
C GLN A 1048 -24.89 22.45 -19.79
N ILE A 1049 -23.92 23.04 -20.51
CA ILE A 1049 -22.85 23.86 -19.94
C ILE A 1049 -23.33 25.23 -19.44
N ASN A 1050 -23.06 25.52 -18.17
CA ASN A 1050 -23.31 26.85 -17.59
C ASN A 1050 -22.21 27.87 -17.99
N PHE A 1051 -22.40 29.15 -17.63
CA PHE A 1051 -21.44 30.22 -17.97
C PHE A 1051 -20.03 29.96 -17.41
N GLU A 1052 -19.92 29.57 -16.15
CA GLU A 1052 -18.65 29.37 -15.45
C GLU A 1052 -17.84 28.25 -16.10
N LYS A 1053 -18.46 27.08 -16.33
CA LYS A 1053 -17.82 25.96 -17.01
C LYS A 1053 -17.51 26.30 -18.48
N ARG A 1054 -18.30 27.15 -19.15
CA ARG A 1054 -17.96 27.66 -20.49
C ARG A 1054 -16.71 28.55 -20.48
N MET A 1055 -16.51 29.37 -19.45
CA MET A 1055 -15.27 30.14 -19.28
C MET A 1055 -14.07 29.24 -18.95
N LEU A 1056 -14.29 28.17 -18.19
CA LEU A 1056 -13.26 27.15 -17.96
C LEU A 1056 -12.88 26.40 -19.25
N LEU A 1057 -13.86 25.99 -20.06
CA LEU A 1057 -13.62 25.36 -21.37
C LEU A 1057 -12.87 26.32 -22.31
N ALA A 1058 -13.26 27.59 -22.38
CA ALA A 1058 -12.54 28.60 -23.17
C ALA A 1058 -11.09 28.79 -22.68
N LYS A 1059 -10.84 28.83 -21.37
CA LYS A 1059 -9.48 28.85 -20.79
C LYS A 1059 -8.70 27.59 -21.16
N PHE A 1060 -9.35 26.43 -21.16
CA PHE A 1060 -8.74 25.15 -21.53
C PHE A 1060 -8.37 25.12 -23.02
N ASP A 1061 -9.27 25.52 -23.92
CA ASP A 1061 -8.97 25.68 -25.36
C ASP A 1061 -7.80 26.65 -25.59
N ILE A 1062 -7.75 27.79 -24.89
CA ILE A 1062 -6.63 28.74 -24.94
C ILE A 1062 -5.31 28.06 -24.53
N ASN A 1063 -5.30 27.40 -23.36
CA ASN A 1063 -4.12 26.71 -22.86
C ASN A 1063 -3.72 25.51 -23.73
N ALA A 1064 -4.65 24.90 -24.46
CA ALA A 1064 -4.40 23.80 -25.41
C ALA A 1064 -3.97 24.28 -26.82
N GLY A 1065 -3.92 25.60 -27.06
CA GLY A 1065 -3.61 26.19 -28.37
C GLY A 1065 -4.78 26.25 -29.37
N SER A 1066 -6.00 25.86 -28.95
CA SER A 1066 -7.23 25.83 -29.76
C SER A 1066 -7.93 27.20 -29.78
N PHE A 1067 -7.19 28.25 -30.15
CA PHE A 1067 -7.62 29.64 -30.00
C PHE A 1067 -8.94 29.99 -30.71
N ASP A 1068 -9.23 29.37 -31.86
CA ASP A 1068 -10.47 29.69 -32.60
C ASP A 1068 -11.72 29.14 -31.90
N LYS A 1069 -11.65 27.93 -31.30
CA LYS A 1069 -12.70 27.38 -30.43
C LYS A 1069 -12.95 28.27 -29.21
N ALA A 1070 -11.88 28.68 -28.55
CA ALA A 1070 -11.97 29.60 -27.42
C ALA A 1070 -12.65 30.92 -27.81
N ASN A 1071 -12.30 31.49 -28.96
CA ASN A 1071 -12.94 32.72 -29.45
C ASN A 1071 -14.42 32.51 -29.79
N GLU A 1072 -14.83 31.36 -30.33
CA GLU A 1072 -16.25 31.02 -30.50
C GLU A 1072 -17.01 31.00 -29.16
N LEU A 1073 -16.44 30.33 -28.15
CA LEU A 1073 -17.01 30.23 -26.79
C LEU A 1073 -17.11 31.61 -26.11
N LEU A 1074 -16.07 32.44 -26.25
CA LEU A 1074 -16.02 33.81 -25.70
C LEU A 1074 -17.01 34.75 -26.41
N ASN A 1075 -17.17 34.63 -27.74
CA ASN A 1075 -18.16 35.41 -28.50
C ASN A 1075 -19.59 35.01 -28.12
N LYS A 1076 -19.87 33.70 -28.01
CA LYS A 1076 -21.15 33.18 -27.50
C LYS A 1076 -21.42 33.60 -26.05
N ALA A 1077 -20.38 33.78 -25.22
CA ALA A 1077 -20.52 34.26 -23.86
C ALA A 1077 -20.76 35.77 -23.78
N GLU A 1078 -20.10 36.59 -24.60
CA GLU A 1078 -20.28 38.05 -24.62
C GLU A 1078 -21.70 38.44 -25.07
N PHE A 1079 -22.27 37.67 -26.00
CA PHE A 1079 -23.65 37.85 -26.45
C PHE A 1079 -24.69 37.57 -25.35
N ILE A 1080 -24.50 36.51 -24.55
CA ILE A 1080 -25.48 36.11 -23.52
C ILE A 1080 -25.27 36.89 -22.21
N TYR A 1081 -24.03 37.24 -21.87
CA TYR A 1081 -23.66 37.85 -20.58
C TYR A 1081 -22.89 39.16 -20.75
N PRO A 1082 -23.49 40.21 -21.37
CA PRO A 1082 -22.83 41.48 -21.70
C PRO A 1082 -22.38 42.30 -20.48
N TYR A 1083 -22.71 41.88 -19.26
CA TYR A 1083 -22.26 42.51 -18.01
C TYR A 1083 -20.95 41.92 -17.47
N VAL A 1084 -20.50 40.77 -17.95
CA VAL A 1084 -19.28 40.06 -17.46
C VAL A 1084 -18.08 40.29 -18.39
N LEU A 1085 -18.08 41.44 -19.09
CA LEU A 1085 -17.07 41.83 -20.08
C LEU A 1085 -15.60 41.73 -19.60
N PRO A 1086 -15.23 42.05 -18.34
CA PRO A 1086 -13.85 41.90 -17.89
C PRO A 1086 -13.28 40.49 -18.06
N VAL A 1087 -13.98 39.46 -17.55
CA VAL A 1087 -13.49 38.07 -17.57
C VAL A 1087 -13.32 37.58 -19.01
N ILE A 1088 -14.29 37.90 -19.86
CA ILE A 1088 -14.30 37.51 -21.28
C ILE A 1088 -13.15 38.19 -22.03
N ASN A 1089 -12.93 39.49 -21.81
CA ASN A 1089 -11.87 40.24 -22.52
C ASN A 1089 -10.47 39.99 -21.93
N ASN A 1090 -10.35 39.56 -20.68
CA ASN A 1090 -9.11 39.02 -20.11
C ASN A 1090 -8.71 37.70 -20.78
N LEU A 1091 -9.64 36.72 -20.84
CA LEU A 1091 -9.41 35.46 -21.56
C LEU A 1091 -9.12 35.69 -23.05
N ARG A 1092 -9.83 36.62 -23.71
CA ARG A 1092 -9.54 37.01 -25.11
C ARG A 1092 -8.14 37.64 -25.25
N GLY A 1093 -7.71 38.46 -24.29
CA GLY A 1093 -6.36 39.01 -24.22
C GLY A 1093 -5.28 37.92 -24.12
N LEU A 1094 -5.50 36.92 -23.25
CA LEU A 1094 -4.62 35.76 -23.13
C LEU A 1094 -4.60 34.92 -24.40
N SER A 1095 -5.76 34.67 -25.01
CA SER A 1095 -5.88 33.94 -26.28
C SER A 1095 -5.06 34.61 -27.39
N TYR A 1096 -5.15 35.93 -27.52
CA TYR A 1096 -4.37 36.66 -28.53
C TYR A 1096 -2.89 36.77 -28.18
N MET A 1097 -2.52 36.84 -26.89
CA MET A 1097 -1.11 36.80 -26.47
C MET A 1097 -0.46 35.47 -26.84
N LEU A 1098 -1.10 34.34 -26.53
CA LEU A 1098 -0.59 33.00 -26.86
C LEU A 1098 -0.67 32.69 -28.37
N ALA A 1099 -1.65 33.25 -29.09
CA ALA A 1099 -1.71 33.18 -30.56
C ALA A 1099 -0.72 34.11 -31.28
N ASN A 1100 0.21 34.76 -30.56
CA ASN A 1100 1.19 35.73 -31.08
C ASN A 1100 0.55 36.90 -31.87
N LYS A 1101 -0.59 37.41 -31.39
CA LYS A 1101 -1.33 38.57 -31.93
C LYS A 1101 -1.28 39.74 -30.93
N PRO A 1102 -0.12 40.40 -30.73
CA PRO A 1102 0.09 41.31 -29.61
C PRO A 1102 -0.78 42.57 -29.65
N HIS A 1103 -1.14 43.08 -30.84
CA HIS A 1103 -2.01 44.26 -30.97
C HIS A 1103 -3.44 43.97 -30.51
N ASP A 1104 -4.00 42.82 -30.91
CA ASP A 1104 -5.34 42.38 -30.51
C ASP A 1104 -5.38 42.06 -29.00
N ALA A 1105 -4.31 41.44 -28.48
CA ALA A 1105 -4.14 41.20 -27.05
C ALA A 1105 -4.14 42.52 -26.25
N ILE A 1106 -3.37 43.52 -26.70
CA ILE A 1106 -3.34 44.85 -26.07
C ILE A 1106 -4.72 45.52 -26.08
N ALA A 1107 -5.49 45.39 -27.15
CA ALA A 1107 -6.85 45.93 -27.23
C ALA A 1107 -7.81 45.23 -26.25
N ALA A 1108 -7.78 43.90 -26.19
CA ALA A 1108 -8.63 43.11 -25.29
C ALA A 1108 -8.30 43.35 -23.80
N TYR A 1109 -7.01 43.33 -23.42
CA TYR A 1109 -6.59 43.64 -22.05
C TYR A 1109 -6.98 45.06 -21.62
N LYS A 1110 -6.89 46.06 -22.52
CA LYS A 1110 -7.36 47.42 -22.23
C LYS A 1110 -8.88 47.48 -22.03
N LYS A 1111 -9.67 46.74 -22.83
CA LYS A 1111 -11.13 46.64 -22.64
C LYS A 1111 -11.49 46.01 -21.29
N SER A 1112 -10.72 45.02 -20.82
CA SER A 1112 -10.85 44.47 -19.46
C SER A 1112 -10.53 45.53 -18.39
N ILE A 1113 -9.34 46.15 -18.42
CA ILE A 1113 -8.91 47.11 -17.40
C ILE A 1113 -9.88 48.31 -17.31
N ASN A 1114 -10.32 48.85 -18.45
CA ASN A 1114 -11.24 50.00 -18.49
C ASN A 1114 -12.64 49.68 -17.94
N THR A 1115 -12.96 48.41 -17.65
CA THR A 1115 -14.24 47.97 -17.07
C THR A 1115 -14.09 47.32 -15.69
N GLN A 1116 -12.90 47.39 -15.07
CA GLN A 1116 -12.61 46.86 -13.73
C GLN A 1116 -12.26 47.96 -12.72
N THR A 1117 -12.85 47.90 -11.53
CA THR A 1117 -12.52 48.79 -10.39
C THR A 1117 -11.52 48.18 -9.40
N LYS A 1118 -11.23 46.88 -9.51
CA LYS A 1118 -10.24 46.14 -8.71
C LYS A 1118 -9.57 45.05 -9.56
N ASP A 1119 -8.43 44.57 -9.08
CA ASP A 1119 -7.61 43.51 -9.66
C ASP A 1119 -7.22 43.70 -11.15
N THR A 1120 -6.46 44.76 -11.40
CA THR A 1120 -5.79 45.02 -12.69
C THR A 1120 -4.32 44.55 -12.67
N LEU A 1121 -3.88 43.87 -11.60
CA LEU A 1121 -2.50 43.52 -11.30
C LEU A 1121 -1.82 42.74 -12.43
N PHE A 1122 -2.34 41.55 -12.73
CA PHE A 1122 -1.79 40.66 -13.75
C PHE A 1122 -2.03 41.18 -15.17
N ASN A 1123 -3.12 41.92 -15.40
CA ASN A 1123 -3.45 42.55 -16.68
C ASN A 1123 -2.44 43.66 -17.03
N ASN A 1124 -2.04 44.48 -16.05
CA ASN A 1124 -0.99 45.49 -16.23
C ASN A 1124 0.37 44.85 -16.54
N TYR A 1125 0.74 43.76 -15.85
CA TYR A 1125 1.99 43.05 -16.16
C TYR A 1125 1.96 42.42 -17.55
N SER A 1126 0.85 41.79 -17.94
CA SER A 1126 0.67 41.22 -19.29
C SER A 1126 0.74 42.29 -20.39
N LEU A 1127 0.17 43.49 -20.17
CA LEU A 1127 0.36 44.63 -21.07
C LEU A 1127 1.82 45.11 -21.12
N ALA A 1128 2.54 45.11 -20.00
CA ALA A 1128 3.97 45.45 -19.99
C ALA A 1128 4.80 44.48 -20.83
N ARG A 1129 4.55 43.16 -20.70
CA ARG A 1129 5.16 42.11 -21.52
C ARG A 1129 4.88 42.31 -23.01
N LEU A 1130 3.62 42.54 -23.37
CA LEU A 1130 3.19 42.79 -24.76
C LEU A 1130 3.83 44.05 -25.37
N TYR A 1131 4.00 45.13 -24.59
CA TYR A 1131 4.69 46.32 -25.06
C TYR A 1131 6.23 46.17 -25.11
N ALA A 1132 6.81 45.31 -24.28
CA ALA A 1132 8.25 45.02 -24.33
C ALA A 1132 8.62 44.23 -25.61
N ILE A 1133 7.84 43.19 -25.96
CA ILE A 1133 8.08 42.41 -27.20
C ILE A 1133 7.76 43.20 -28.48
N THR A 1134 6.83 44.16 -28.43
CA THR A 1134 6.56 45.07 -29.58
C THR A 1134 7.48 46.29 -29.61
N GLY A 1135 8.54 46.33 -28.79
CA GLY A 1135 9.55 47.39 -28.79
C GLY A 1135 9.09 48.75 -28.24
N ASN A 1136 7.85 48.87 -27.76
CA ASN A 1136 7.33 50.10 -27.17
C ASN A 1136 7.75 50.24 -25.70
N THR A 1137 9.05 50.44 -25.49
CA THR A 1137 9.70 50.64 -24.19
C THR A 1137 9.01 51.68 -23.32
N LYS A 1138 8.39 52.72 -23.90
CA LYS A 1138 7.67 53.78 -23.16
C LYS A 1138 6.42 53.23 -22.48
N GLU A 1139 5.53 52.58 -23.22
CA GLU A 1139 4.31 52.01 -22.65
C GLU A 1139 4.61 50.76 -21.80
N ALA A 1140 5.64 49.98 -22.15
CA ALA A 1140 6.11 48.85 -21.34
C ALA A 1140 6.48 49.29 -19.91
N TRP A 1141 7.28 50.36 -19.78
CA TRP A 1141 7.63 50.92 -18.47
C TRP A 1141 6.43 51.42 -17.67
N LYS A 1142 5.47 52.05 -18.34
CA LYS A 1142 4.25 52.61 -17.72
C LYS A 1142 3.36 51.50 -17.16
N TYR A 1143 3.06 50.47 -17.95
CA TYR A 1143 2.24 49.35 -17.50
C TYR A 1143 2.96 48.48 -16.46
N LEU A 1144 4.29 48.35 -16.54
CA LEU A 1144 5.08 47.69 -15.50
C LEU A 1144 5.01 48.46 -14.17
N GLN A 1145 5.10 49.79 -14.21
CA GLN A 1145 4.91 50.64 -13.02
C GLN A 1145 3.47 50.56 -12.47
N TYR A 1146 2.45 50.45 -13.32
CA TYR A 1146 1.07 50.20 -12.86
C TYR A 1146 0.92 48.84 -12.19
N ALA A 1147 1.61 47.79 -12.66
CA ALA A 1147 1.63 46.49 -12.00
C ALA A 1147 2.31 46.56 -10.62
N PHE A 1148 3.47 47.22 -10.51
CA PHE A 1148 4.15 47.42 -9.23
C PHE A 1148 3.31 48.25 -8.24
N ASN A 1149 2.68 49.33 -8.69
CA ASN A 1149 1.76 50.13 -7.87
C ASN A 1149 0.51 49.34 -7.43
N ALA A 1150 0.10 48.31 -8.18
CA ALA A 1150 -0.97 47.38 -7.83
C ALA A 1150 -0.50 46.20 -6.93
N GLY A 1151 0.79 46.14 -6.57
CA GLY A 1151 1.33 45.14 -5.63
C GLY A 1151 2.17 44.01 -6.25
N PHE A 1152 2.56 44.09 -7.54
CA PHE A 1152 3.35 43.03 -8.19
C PHE A 1152 4.74 42.88 -7.55
N ASN A 1153 5.04 41.72 -6.95
CA ASN A 1153 6.32 41.48 -6.25
C ASN A 1153 6.91 40.08 -6.50
N TYR A 1154 6.51 39.44 -7.60
CA TYR A 1154 6.92 38.10 -8.03
C TYR A 1154 8.36 38.11 -8.58
N SER A 1155 9.34 37.93 -7.69
CA SER A 1155 10.76 38.14 -7.98
C SER A 1155 11.37 37.11 -8.92
N TYR A 1156 10.95 35.84 -8.85
CA TYR A 1156 11.42 34.80 -9.78
C TYR A 1156 10.79 34.97 -11.18
N VAL A 1157 9.54 35.41 -11.28
CA VAL A 1157 8.94 35.79 -12.57
C VAL A 1157 9.75 36.93 -13.21
N LEU A 1158 10.06 37.98 -12.45
CA LEU A 1158 10.87 39.11 -12.94
C LEU A 1158 12.29 38.70 -13.36
N GLN A 1159 12.84 37.62 -12.81
CA GLN A 1159 14.14 37.04 -13.19
C GLN A 1159 14.06 36.13 -14.44
N ASN A 1160 12.99 35.36 -14.61
CA ASN A 1160 12.88 34.32 -15.64
C ASN A 1160 12.04 34.73 -16.88
N ASP A 1161 11.26 35.81 -16.81
CA ASP A 1161 10.44 36.26 -17.95
C ASP A 1161 11.29 36.88 -19.07
N SER A 1162 11.54 36.11 -20.13
CA SER A 1162 12.37 36.53 -21.27
C SER A 1162 11.78 37.72 -22.04
N TYR A 1163 10.46 37.94 -21.95
CA TYR A 1163 9.82 39.10 -22.59
C TYR A 1163 10.31 40.44 -21.99
N MET A 1164 10.94 40.41 -20.81
CA MET A 1164 11.51 41.59 -20.14
C MET A 1164 13.02 41.77 -20.38
N ASP A 1165 13.71 40.91 -21.16
CA ASP A 1165 15.17 40.94 -21.31
C ASP A 1165 15.74 42.27 -21.85
N SER A 1166 14.97 42.94 -22.71
CA SER A 1166 15.30 44.28 -23.24
C SER A 1166 15.27 45.37 -22.17
N LEU A 1167 14.42 45.21 -21.15
CA LEU A 1167 14.31 46.13 -20.01
C LEU A 1167 15.30 45.78 -18.89
N ARG A 1168 15.48 44.48 -18.62
CA ARG A 1168 16.29 43.91 -17.51
C ARG A 1168 17.72 44.45 -17.45
N LYS A 1169 18.32 44.73 -18.61
CA LYS A 1169 19.69 45.24 -18.77
C LYS A 1169 19.83 46.76 -18.53
N THR A 1170 18.73 47.48 -18.30
CA THR A 1170 18.77 48.95 -18.11
C THR A 1170 18.98 49.34 -16.65
N ALA A 1171 19.65 50.48 -16.40
CA ALA A 1171 19.81 51.03 -15.06
C ALA A 1171 18.46 51.33 -14.37
N LYS A 1172 17.42 51.69 -15.16
CA LYS A 1172 16.06 51.90 -14.65
C LYS A 1172 15.42 50.63 -14.09
N TRP A 1173 15.69 49.46 -14.68
CA TRP A 1173 15.24 48.19 -14.12
C TRP A 1173 15.89 47.91 -12.77
N GLN A 1174 17.23 48.03 -12.71
CA GLN A 1174 18.00 47.78 -11.50
C GLN A 1174 17.55 48.68 -10.33
N ALA A 1175 17.29 49.96 -10.61
CA ALA A 1175 16.80 50.94 -9.64
C ALA A 1175 15.35 50.71 -9.16
N ILE A 1176 14.53 49.94 -9.90
CA ILE A 1176 13.17 49.58 -9.49
C ILE A 1176 13.19 48.25 -8.73
N ILE A 1177 13.92 47.24 -9.21
CA ILE A 1177 14.05 45.94 -8.54
C ILE A 1177 14.71 46.09 -7.16
N SER A 1178 15.68 46.99 -6.99
CA SER A 1178 16.32 47.23 -5.68
C SER A 1178 15.37 47.77 -4.61
N GLY A 1179 14.23 48.36 -5.00
CA GLY A 1179 13.15 48.77 -4.09
C GLY A 1179 12.13 47.67 -3.78
N ILE A 1180 12.14 46.56 -4.53
CA ILE A 1180 11.22 45.43 -4.32
C ILE A 1180 11.86 44.45 -3.35
N SER A 1181 11.34 44.41 -2.12
CA SER A 1181 11.65 43.35 -1.17
C SER A 1181 11.25 42.00 -1.79
N MET A 1182 12.22 41.10 -2.01
CA MET A 1182 11.91 39.73 -2.40
C MET A 1182 10.91 39.13 -1.40
N LYS A 1183 9.86 38.51 -1.92
CA LYS A 1183 8.82 37.86 -1.12
C LYS A 1183 9.50 36.83 -0.21
N LYS A 1184 9.55 37.12 1.09
CA LYS A 1184 10.18 36.23 2.08
C LYS A 1184 9.29 35.01 2.32
N TYR A 1185 9.34 34.05 1.39
CA TYR A 1185 9.03 32.66 1.67
C TYR A 1185 9.76 32.28 2.96
N LYS A 1186 9.01 31.93 4.01
CA LYS A 1186 9.54 31.86 5.38
C LYS A 1186 10.67 30.83 5.47
N LYS A 1187 11.91 31.30 5.63
CA LYS A 1187 12.92 30.51 6.35
C LYS A 1187 12.48 30.43 7.81
N ASN A 1188 11.78 29.37 8.18
CA ASN A 1188 11.56 29.04 9.59
C ASN A 1188 12.94 28.83 10.25
N LYS A 1189 13.07 29.28 11.51
CA LYS A 1189 14.28 29.07 12.31
C LYS A 1189 14.37 27.61 12.79
N PRO A 1190 15.57 27.10 13.07
CA PRO A 1190 15.75 26.01 14.01
C PRO A 1190 15.54 26.55 15.43
N ASP A 1191 14.52 26.04 16.13
CA ASP A 1191 14.25 26.23 17.55
C ASP A 1191 13.46 24.98 18.03
N ASN A 1192 13.73 24.52 19.25
CA ASN A 1192 13.41 23.16 19.73
C ASN A 1192 11.89 22.84 19.88
#